data_AF-A0AAW2EBB1-F1
#
_entry.id   AF-A0AAW2EBB1-F1
#
_cell.length_a   1.000
_cell.length_b   1.000
_cell.length_c   1.000
_cell.angle_alpha   90.00
_cell.angle_beta   90.00
_cell.angle_gamma   90.00
#
_symmetry.space_group_name_H-M   'P 1'
#
loop_
_entity.id
_entity.type
_entity.pdbx_description
1 polymer ?
#
loop_
_entity_poly.entity_id
_entity_poly.type
_entity_poly.pdbx_seq_one_letter_code
_entity_poly.pdbx_strand_id
1 'polypeptide(L)'
;MAVRACARVIMQLVIVASVSNFIAVADANVDHREEWVVRIPGGSQVSSLLAAQSGYKDHGPVLGFEDTYIWLKDDNPSQKKRGNIRLTKDLNANSKIIWADQQKIVERLKRDYIPLVNLKSEKQLTREKRIQLDMYDDVPNVVNSENHDVDPKQMFSDELWDQEWYLQDTRTNKALPKLDLNVLPLYRLGITGRGVKIAVLDDGLEYTHDDLRNNYDGTISYNINKGNDDPFPKYDKSGMTGHGTRCAGEIAMEANNRKCGVGVAFEASIGGIKLLDGFVNDRVEGEALGYKSDLIDIYSASWGPADNGQSLEAPGRLAGEALERGVTKGRNGRGNIYVWASGNGGFKSDNCGCDGYVGSIYTVAIGSASQTGRSPWYGERCPAVLATTYSSGAYDDQKIVTTDLRNACTTQHTGTSASAPLAAGILALALQVNNNLTWRDIQHLIAWSSEYSPLCENPGWFRNDAGFWFNTHFGFGLMNAYALVMASYNWTTVPEKTICKVDNSYIADIGLIYGKSKKLQFDAGNVCRNEIISLEHVEVEVNLNYSRRGALQMYLASPSGTSVQILTPRKLDNSDAGFTKWKFMSVATWGEDPRGTWTLAILDEIGPRQNNGAIGIFTLILHGTKQIPVYRRNGPRIYNKDYNRMGKSYDLTQSAIYNTAEDKYIKTIYIL
;
A
#
# COMPACT_ATOMS: atom_id res chain seq x y z
N MET A 1 1.02 51.98 81.01
CA MET A 1 2.03 52.80 80.31
C MET A 1 1.99 52.34 78.85
N ALA A 2 1.18 52.98 78.01
CA ALA A 2 1.54 54.11 77.13
C ALA A 2 1.80 53.57 75.71
N VAL A 3 1.33 54.08 74.57
CA VAL A 3 0.27 55.03 74.13
C VAL A 3 0.32 54.95 72.59
N ARG A 4 -0.85 54.84 71.91
CA ARG A 4 -1.22 55.31 70.53
C ARG A 4 -0.50 54.70 69.29
N ALA A 5 -1.11 54.51 68.12
CA ALA A 5 -2.44 54.85 67.58
C ALA A 5 -2.72 54.10 66.24
N CYS A 6 -4.03 53.96 65.92
CA CYS A 6 -4.67 53.89 64.58
C CYS A 6 -4.30 52.72 63.62
N ALA A 7 -5.18 52.09 62.83
CA ALA A 7 -6.57 52.33 62.43
C ALA A 7 -7.23 50.99 61.96
N ARG A 8 -8.55 51.03 61.81
CA ARG A 8 -9.48 49.95 61.38
C ARG A 8 -9.16 49.36 60.00
N VAL A 9 -9.56 48.10 59.74
CA VAL A 9 -10.44 47.63 58.63
C VAL A 9 -10.52 46.08 58.63
N ILE A 10 -11.67 45.57 58.16
CA ILE A 10 -12.23 44.21 58.23
C ILE A 10 -11.35 43.11 57.58
N MET A 11 -11.35 41.93 58.22
CA MET A 11 -10.61 40.72 57.85
C MET A 11 -11.28 40.00 56.65
N GLN A 12 -10.62 39.99 55.49
CA GLN A 12 -10.90 39.06 54.38
C GLN A 12 -9.95 37.86 54.49
N LEU A 13 -10.51 36.66 54.53
CA LEU A 13 -9.77 35.38 54.46
C LEU A 13 -9.56 35.03 52.98
N VAL A 14 -8.30 35.03 52.56
CA VAL A 14 -7.84 34.59 51.24
C VAL A 14 -7.66 33.06 51.28
N ILE A 15 -8.47 32.32 50.51
CA ILE A 15 -8.15 30.95 50.09
C ILE A 15 -7.90 31.02 48.58
N VAL A 16 -6.65 30.85 48.17
CA VAL A 16 -6.26 30.68 46.77
C VAL A 16 -6.64 29.27 46.36
N ALA A 17 -7.73 29.12 45.60
CA ALA A 17 -8.01 27.91 44.86
C ALA A 17 -7.32 27.99 43.49
N SER A 18 -6.24 27.23 43.32
CA SER A 18 -5.59 27.02 42.04
C SER A 18 -6.52 26.24 41.11
N VAL A 19 -6.81 26.82 39.95
CA VAL A 19 -7.52 26.18 38.84
C VAL A 19 -6.59 25.16 38.20
N SER A 20 -6.85 23.87 38.46
CA SER A 20 -6.26 22.77 37.68
C SER A 20 -7.29 22.34 36.64
N ASN A 21 -7.01 22.64 35.37
CA ASN A 21 -7.66 22.01 34.23
C ASN A 21 -7.38 20.50 34.30
N PHE A 22 -8.36 19.72 34.73
CA PHE A 22 -8.34 18.28 34.57
C PHE A 22 -8.59 17.97 33.09
N ILE A 23 -7.51 17.75 32.34
CA ILE A 23 -7.54 16.92 31.15
C ILE A 23 -7.82 15.51 31.67
N ALA A 24 -9.03 15.01 31.40
CA ALA A 24 -9.38 13.63 31.67
C ALA A 24 -8.47 12.74 30.82
N VAL A 25 -7.51 12.09 31.48
CA VAL A 25 -6.76 10.97 30.93
C VAL A 25 -7.80 9.89 30.61
N ALA A 26 -7.95 9.61 29.31
CA ALA A 26 -8.84 8.55 28.83
C ALA A 26 -8.36 7.21 29.39
N ASP A 27 -9.26 6.53 30.08
CA ASP A 27 -9.04 5.25 30.74
C ASP A 27 -8.82 4.15 29.70
N ALA A 28 -7.70 3.44 29.78
CA ALA A 28 -7.19 2.51 28.78
C ALA A 28 -7.83 1.11 28.83
N ASN A 29 -9.13 1.03 29.18
CA ASN A 29 -9.83 -0.25 29.32
C ASN A 29 -11.29 -0.13 28.87
N VAL A 30 -11.49 0.26 27.61
CA VAL A 30 -12.79 0.21 26.94
C VAL A 30 -13.08 -1.25 26.58
N ASP A 31 -14.16 -1.82 27.09
CA ASP A 31 -14.69 -3.10 26.60
C ASP A 31 -15.21 -2.90 25.17
N HIS A 32 -14.34 -3.13 24.18
CA HIS A 32 -14.58 -2.87 22.75
C HIS A 32 -15.68 -3.73 22.11
N ARG A 33 -16.42 -4.52 22.89
CA ARG A 33 -17.48 -5.41 22.38
C ARG A 33 -18.74 -4.65 21.96
N GLU A 34 -18.87 -3.37 22.30
CA GLU A 34 -20.06 -2.56 21.99
C GLU A 34 -19.73 -1.14 21.49
N GLU A 35 -18.65 -0.99 20.70
CA GLU A 35 -18.31 0.28 20.04
C GLU A 35 -19.23 0.56 18.84
N TRP A 36 -19.86 1.73 18.85
CA TRP A 36 -20.66 2.28 17.75
C TRP A 36 -20.01 3.56 17.24
N VAL A 37 -19.99 3.72 15.92
CA VAL A 37 -19.65 5.00 15.31
C VAL A 37 -20.90 5.60 14.70
N VAL A 38 -21.11 6.88 14.97
CA VAL A 38 -22.30 7.61 14.52
C VAL A 38 -21.92 8.92 13.87
N ARG A 39 -22.61 9.30 12.79
CA ARG A 39 -22.47 10.63 12.18
C ARG A 39 -23.66 11.52 12.51
N ILE A 40 -23.39 12.61 13.21
CA ILE A 40 -24.38 13.50 13.83
C ILE A 40 -23.97 14.96 13.59
N PRO A 41 -24.69 15.70 12.74
CA PRO A 41 -24.45 17.13 12.59
C PRO A 41 -24.71 17.92 13.87
N GLY A 42 -23.92 18.96 14.09
CA GLY A 42 -24.16 19.94 15.16
C GLY A 42 -23.19 19.88 16.34
N GLY A 43 -22.07 19.17 16.22
CA GLY A 43 -20.99 19.19 17.21
C GLY A 43 -21.17 18.26 18.41
N SER A 44 -20.11 18.14 19.22
CA SER A 44 -20.03 17.19 20.34
C SER A 44 -21.15 17.32 21.36
N GLN A 45 -21.66 18.53 21.61
CA GLN A 45 -22.77 18.73 22.56
C GLN A 45 -24.06 18.03 22.10
N VAL A 46 -24.35 18.05 20.80
CA VAL A 46 -25.52 17.38 20.22
C VAL A 46 -25.33 15.87 20.28
N SER A 47 -24.14 15.38 19.93
CA SER A 47 -23.77 13.97 20.06
C SER A 47 -23.97 13.46 21.49
N SER A 48 -23.40 14.15 22.49
CA SER A 48 -23.48 13.75 23.90
C SER A 48 -24.92 13.69 24.41
N LEU A 49 -25.78 14.63 23.99
CA LEU A 49 -27.19 14.64 24.35
C LEU A 49 -27.96 13.47 23.70
N LEU A 50 -27.70 13.18 22.42
CA LEU A 50 -28.35 12.08 21.71
C LEU A 50 -27.86 10.71 22.20
N ALA A 51 -26.59 10.58 22.56
CA ALA A 51 -26.02 9.38 23.15
C ALA A 51 -26.77 9.04 24.45
N ALA A 52 -26.86 10.00 25.37
CA ALA A 52 -27.54 9.84 26.65
C ALA A 52 -29.03 9.51 26.49
N GLN A 53 -29.72 10.12 25.51
CA GLN A 53 -31.13 9.80 25.19
C GLN A 53 -31.32 8.39 24.64
N SER A 54 -30.29 7.83 24.00
CA SER A 54 -30.35 6.54 23.32
C SER A 54 -29.76 5.39 24.15
N GLY A 55 -29.31 5.65 25.39
CA GLY A 55 -28.69 4.63 26.26
C GLY A 55 -27.21 4.39 25.99
N TYR A 56 -26.53 5.36 25.39
CA TYR A 56 -25.10 5.32 25.07
C TYR A 56 -24.35 6.45 25.78
N LYS A 57 -23.03 6.26 25.93
CA LYS A 57 -22.09 7.26 26.37
C LYS A 57 -21.26 7.74 25.17
N ASP A 58 -21.19 9.04 24.99
CA ASP A 58 -20.32 9.67 23.99
C ASP A 58 -18.86 9.67 24.49
N HIS A 59 -17.97 9.09 23.69
CA HIS A 59 -16.53 8.97 23.95
C HIS A 59 -15.71 9.99 23.16
N GLY A 60 -16.36 10.89 22.42
CA GLY A 60 -15.70 11.96 21.67
C GLY A 60 -15.67 11.72 20.16
N PRO A 61 -15.05 12.65 19.41
CA PRO A 61 -15.01 12.59 17.95
C PRO A 61 -14.08 11.49 17.45
N VAL A 62 -14.38 10.95 16.27
CA VAL A 62 -13.46 10.10 15.50
C VAL A 62 -12.38 10.96 14.86
N LEU A 63 -11.11 10.58 15.04
CA LEU A 63 -9.98 11.39 14.61
C LEU A 63 -9.99 11.61 13.08
N GLY A 64 -10.02 12.88 12.67
CA GLY A 64 -9.99 13.26 11.25
C GLY A 64 -11.34 13.19 10.54
N PHE A 65 -12.45 12.89 11.22
CA PHE A 65 -13.79 12.85 10.63
C PHE A 65 -14.71 13.91 11.26
N GLU A 66 -15.21 14.81 10.42
CA GLU A 66 -16.16 15.83 10.84
C GLU A 66 -17.50 15.20 11.22
N ASP A 67 -18.09 15.71 12.31
CA ASP A 67 -19.40 15.29 12.82
C ASP A 67 -19.56 13.78 13.04
N THR A 68 -18.45 13.05 13.24
CA THR A 68 -18.46 11.61 13.52
C THR A 68 -17.96 11.36 14.94
N TYR A 69 -18.69 10.54 15.70
CA TYR A 69 -18.45 10.33 17.13
C TYR A 69 -18.45 8.85 17.51
N ILE A 70 -17.73 8.53 18.58
CA ILE A 70 -17.61 7.18 19.15
C ILE A 70 -18.60 7.07 20.30
N TRP A 71 -19.52 6.12 20.21
CA TRP A 71 -20.50 5.83 21.25
C TRP A 71 -20.26 4.43 21.81
N LEU A 72 -20.25 4.31 23.14
CA LEU A 72 -20.23 3.02 23.83
C LEU A 72 -21.55 2.83 24.57
N LYS A 73 -22.00 1.59 24.72
CA LYS A 73 -23.22 1.33 25.48
C LYS A 73 -22.99 1.63 26.98
N ASP A 74 -23.98 2.24 27.63
CA ASP A 74 -23.91 2.53 29.06
C ASP A 74 -24.40 1.32 29.88
N ASP A 75 -23.48 0.64 30.58
CA ASP A 75 -23.78 -0.55 31.38
C ASP A 75 -24.34 -0.27 32.79
N ASN A 76 -24.72 0.99 33.08
CA ASN A 76 -25.17 1.39 34.42
C ASN A 76 -26.39 0.58 34.93
N PRO A 77 -26.26 -0.17 36.05
CA PRO A 77 -27.35 -1.01 36.58
C PRO A 77 -28.53 -0.21 37.17
N SER A 78 -28.39 1.10 37.38
CA SER A 78 -29.47 1.99 37.86
C SER A 78 -30.56 2.22 36.80
N GLN A 79 -30.25 2.08 35.51
CA GLN A 79 -31.25 2.12 34.43
C GLN A 79 -32.01 0.79 34.28
N LYS A 80 -31.44 -0.36 34.69
CA LYS A 80 -32.14 -1.67 34.68
C LYS A 80 -33.40 -1.69 35.57
N LYS A 81 -33.49 -0.81 36.58
CA LYS A 81 -34.63 -0.77 37.52
C LYS A 81 -35.86 -0.01 37.00
N ARG A 82 -35.75 0.72 35.88
CA ARG A 82 -36.92 1.35 35.21
C ARG A 82 -37.21 0.61 33.91
N GLY A 83 -37.99 -0.47 34.01
CA GLY A 83 -38.78 -1.04 32.90
C GLY A 83 -38.04 -1.20 31.56
N ASN A 84 -37.43 -2.36 31.38
CA ASN A 84 -36.62 -2.78 30.24
C ASN A 84 -37.43 -3.00 28.93
N ILE A 85 -38.28 -2.05 28.53
CA ILE A 85 -39.28 -2.25 27.44
C ILE A 85 -39.12 -1.31 26.23
N ARG A 86 -38.24 -0.29 26.21
CA ARG A 86 -38.26 0.71 25.10
C ARG A 86 -36.94 1.30 24.56
N LEU A 87 -35.75 0.81 24.91
CA LEU A 87 -34.49 1.55 24.57
C LEU A 87 -33.68 1.10 23.35
N THR A 88 -34.00 -0.01 22.69
CA THR A 88 -33.46 -0.28 21.33
C THR A 88 -34.38 0.32 20.28
N LYS A 89 -34.42 1.64 20.20
CA LYS A 89 -34.76 2.26 18.91
C LYS A 89 -33.59 2.01 17.99
N ASP A 90 -33.87 1.61 16.75
CA ASP A 90 -32.86 1.61 15.69
C ASP A 90 -32.22 3.01 15.68
N LEU A 91 -30.90 3.08 15.90
CA LEU A 91 -30.17 4.35 15.91
C LEU A 91 -30.39 5.11 14.59
N ASN A 92 -30.58 4.36 13.49
CA ASN A 92 -30.87 4.92 12.17
C ASN A 92 -32.31 5.45 12.03
N ALA A 93 -33.22 5.18 12.98
CA ALA A 93 -34.57 5.73 12.96
C ALA A 93 -34.65 7.17 13.51
N ASN A 94 -33.57 7.71 14.08
CA ASN A 94 -33.52 9.08 14.56
C ASN A 94 -33.11 10.02 13.41
N SER A 95 -33.97 10.98 13.05
CA SER A 95 -33.73 11.90 11.93
C SER A 95 -32.50 12.81 12.07
N LYS A 96 -31.90 12.88 13.27
CA LYS A 96 -30.65 13.61 13.52
C LYS A 96 -29.38 12.77 13.35
N ILE A 97 -29.50 11.45 13.29
CA ILE A 97 -28.39 10.52 13.05
C ILE A 97 -28.38 10.21 11.56
N ILE A 98 -27.32 10.58 10.85
CA ILE A 98 -27.21 10.32 9.41
C ILE A 98 -26.99 8.82 9.17
N TRP A 99 -26.11 8.22 9.97
CA TRP A 99 -25.88 6.78 10.01
C TRP A 99 -25.24 6.39 11.34
N ALA A 100 -25.44 5.13 11.72
CA ALA A 100 -24.83 4.49 12.87
C ALA A 100 -24.36 3.08 12.49
N ASP A 101 -23.07 2.82 12.64
CA ASP A 101 -22.45 1.53 12.31
C ASP A 101 -21.76 0.94 13.55
N GLN A 102 -22.18 -0.28 13.92
CA GLN A 102 -21.49 -1.05 14.96
C GLN A 102 -20.14 -1.53 14.43
N GLN A 103 -19.07 -1.19 15.14
CA GLN A 103 -17.72 -1.54 14.73
C GLN A 103 -17.47 -3.02 14.99
N LYS A 104 -16.94 -3.71 13.97
CA LYS A 104 -16.55 -5.12 14.06
C LYS A 104 -15.04 -5.21 14.06
N ILE A 105 -14.52 -5.99 15.00
CA ILE A 105 -13.09 -6.31 15.02
C ILE A 105 -12.81 -7.22 13.83
N VAL A 106 -11.80 -6.86 13.07
CA VAL A 106 -11.30 -7.61 11.91
C VAL A 106 -9.88 -8.06 12.18
N GLU A 107 -9.53 -9.22 11.65
CA GLU A 107 -8.15 -9.68 11.66
C GLU A 107 -7.42 -9.11 10.44
N ARG A 108 -6.28 -8.47 10.68
CA ARG A 108 -5.38 -7.98 9.63
C ARG A 108 -4.08 -8.73 9.70
N LEU A 109 -3.71 -9.33 8.58
CA LEU A 109 -2.44 -10.04 8.46
C LEU A 109 -1.43 -9.10 7.83
N LYS A 110 -0.31 -8.93 8.52
CA LYS A 110 0.90 -8.37 7.93
C LYS A 110 1.43 -9.35 6.90
N ARG A 111 1.90 -8.82 5.78
CA ARG A 111 2.51 -9.62 4.71
C ARG A 111 3.98 -9.93 5.02
N ASP A 112 4.30 -10.21 6.29
CA ASP A 112 5.65 -10.42 6.85
C ASP A 112 6.19 -11.85 6.57
N TYR A 113 7.38 -12.14 7.09
CA TYR A 113 8.11 -13.40 7.06
C TYR A 113 7.17 -14.62 7.14
N ILE A 114 7.15 -15.43 6.07
CA ILE A 114 6.52 -16.74 6.08
C ILE A 114 7.57 -17.75 6.58
N PRO A 115 7.49 -18.25 7.84
CA PRO A 115 8.42 -19.27 8.30
C PRO A 115 8.16 -20.56 7.52
N LEU A 116 9.23 -21.09 6.92
CA LEU A 116 9.23 -22.33 6.13
C LEU A 116 8.75 -23.58 6.90
N VAL A 117 8.49 -23.47 8.20
CA VAL A 117 7.94 -24.55 9.03
C VAL A 117 6.49 -24.89 8.62
N ASN A 118 5.73 -23.95 8.04
CA ASN A 118 4.37 -24.17 7.55
C ASN A 118 4.26 -24.91 6.20
N LEU A 119 5.39 -25.16 5.51
CA LEU A 119 5.41 -25.99 4.29
C LEU A 119 5.55 -27.49 4.59
N LYS A 120 5.72 -27.88 5.87
CA LYS A 120 5.92 -29.29 6.26
C LYS A 120 4.64 -30.11 6.42
N SER A 121 3.45 -29.53 6.27
CA SER A 121 2.18 -30.27 6.45
C SER A 121 1.54 -30.81 5.17
N GLU A 122 2.16 -30.67 3.99
CA GLU A 122 1.67 -31.31 2.77
C GLU A 122 2.74 -32.18 2.10
N LYS A 123 2.30 -33.32 1.59
CA LYS A 123 3.06 -34.56 1.40
C LYS A 123 4.27 -34.47 0.47
N GLN A 124 5.23 -35.35 0.80
CA GLN A 124 6.47 -35.70 0.09
C GLN A 124 6.43 -35.56 -1.43
N LEU A 125 7.25 -34.64 -1.95
CA LEU A 125 7.84 -34.78 -3.28
C LEU A 125 9.15 -35.58 -3.17
N THR A 126 9.31 -36.50 -4.11
CA THR A 126 10.29 -37.59 -4.14
C THR A 126 11.74 -37.08 -4.11
N ARG A 127 12.54 -37.76 -3.31
CA ARG A 127 13.92 -37.44 -2.94
C ARG A 127 14.90 -38.05 -3.95
N GLU A 128 15.65 -37.22 -4.67
CA GLU A 128 16.92 -37.64 -5.28
C GLU A 128 18.11 -37.20 -4.40
N LYS A 129 19.18 -37.98 -4.47
CA LYS A 129 20.11 -38.32 -3.39
C LYS A 129 20.99 -37.16 -2.88
N ARG A 130 21.17 -37.14 -1.55
CA ARG A 130 22.15 -36.36 -0.77
C ARG A 130 23.60 -36.73 -1.13
N ILE A 131 24.46 -35.72 -1.18
CA ILE A 131 25.86 -35.80 -0.77
C ILE A 131 25.94 -35.24 0.66
N GLN A 132 26.69 -35.91 1.51
CA GLN A 132 26.82 -35.69 2.95
C GLN A 132 27.86 -34.60 3.21
N LEU A 133 27.51 -33.53 3.92
CA LEU A 133 28.50 -32.61 4.51
C LEU A 133 28.66 -32.99 5.99
N ASP A 134 29.86 -33.43 6.33
CA ASP A 134 30.27 -33.64 7.71
C ASP A 134 30.62 -32.30 8.36
N MET A 135 30.19 -32.17 9.62
CA MET A 135 30.59 -31.16 10.58
C MET A 135 32.05 -31.39 11.00
N TYR A 136 32.87 -30.34 11.11
CA TYR A 136 33.84 -30.21 12.19
C TYR A 136 34.30 -28.75 12.35
N ASP A 137 34.37 -28.33 13.61
CA ASP A 137 34.96 -27.09 14.11
C ASP A 137 36.45 -26.96 13.72
N ASP A 138 36.93 -25.72 13.51
CA ASP A 138 38.16 -25.23 14.15
C ASP A 138 38.42 -23.73 13.84
N VAL A 139 38.75 -23.00 14.89
CA VAL A 139 39.33 -21.64 14.94
C VAL A 139 40.67 -21.85 15.68
N PRO A 140 41.85 -21.31 15.26
CA PRO A 140 42.11 -19.88 15.48
C PRO A 140 43.18 -19.15 14.61
N ASN A 141 43.03 -17.82 14.65
CA ASN A 141 44.04 -16.75 14.65
C ASN A 141 45.01 -16.58 13.46
N VAL A 142 44.83 -15.47 12.73
CA VAL A 142 45.96 -14.61 12.33
C VAL A 142 45.56 -13.14 12.54
N VAL A 143 46.29 -12.47 13.42
CA VAL A 143 46.34 -11.01 13.57
C VAL A 143 47.11 -10.45 12.38
N ASN A 144 46.56 -9.45 11.69
CA ASN A 144 47.38 -8.40 11.10
C ASN A 144 46.60 -7.08 11.05
N SER A 145 47.32 -6.05 11.49
CA SER A 145 46.96 -4.67 11.72
C SER A 145 46.69 -3.87 10.43
N GLU A 146 45.76 -2.93 10.56
CA GLU A 146 45.74 -1.58 9.97
C GLU A 146 46.10 -1.41 8.49
N ASN A 147 45.05 -1.18 7.69
CA ASN A 147 44.93 0.00 6.83
C ASN A 147 43.46 0.14 6.42
N HIS A 148 42.74 1.08 7.04
CA HIS A 148 41.44 1.54 6.55
C HIS A 148 41.66 2.48 5.37
N ASP A 149 42.09 1.93 4.23
CA ASP A 149 41.85 2.57 2.94
C ASP A 149 40.42 2.23 2.54
N VAL A 150 39.55 3.23 2.54
CA VAL A 150 38.22 3.16 1.92
C VAL A 150 38.45 2.82 0.46
N ASP A 151 37.98 1.64 0.00
CA ASP A 151 38.05 1.28 -1.42
C ASP A 151 37.31 2.38 -2.22
N PRO A 152 37.99 3.10 -3.14
CA PRO A 152 37.37 4.16 -3.94
C PRO A 152 36.22 3.68 -4.85
N LYS A 153 35.85 2.39 -4.81
CA LYS A 153 34.70 1.79 -5.49
C LYS A 153 33.40 1.70 -4.67
N GLN A 154 33.44 1.90 -3.35
CA GLN A 154 32.25 1.75 -2.52
C GLN A 154 31.49 3.08 -2.42
N MET A 155 30.22 3.12 -2.88
CA MET A 155 29.41 4.35 -2.91
C MET A 155 28.99 4.81 -1.52
N PHE A 156 28.71 3.86 -0.62
CA PHE A 156 28.29 4.09 0.74
C PHE A 156 29.14 3.27 1.70
N SER A 157 29.39 3.78 2.91
CA SER A 157 30.25 3.10 3.90
C SER A 157 29.52 2.06 4.77
N ASP A 158 28.24 1.81 4.48
CA ASP A 158 27.35 1.00 5.32
C ASP A 158 27.61 -0.49 5.17
N GLU A 159 27.53 -1.22 6.29
CA GLU A 159 28.10 -2.58 6.44
C GLU A 159 27.43 -3.65 5.56
N LEU A 160 26.16 -3.42 5.18
CA LEU A 160 25.35 -4.30 4.35
C LEU A 160 25.11 -3.75 2.94
N TRP A 161 25.70 -2.62 2.54
CA TRP A 161 25.51 -2.01 1.21
C TRP A 161 25.74 -3.01 0.07
N ASP A 162 26.78 -3.84 0.16
CA ASP A 162 27.11 -4.83 -0.87
C ASP A 162 26.09 -5.99 -0.96
N GLN A 163 25.18 -6.11 0.02
CA GLN A 163 24.10 -7.11 0.03
C GLN A 163 22.78 -6.55 -0.52
N GLU A 164 22.69 -5.24 -0.78
CA GLU A 164 21.51 -4.56 -1.33
C GLU A 164 21.46 -4.67 -2.86
N TRP A 165 21.41 -5.91 -3.35
CA TRP A 165 21.46 -6.22 -4.78
C TRP A 165 20.39 -5.52 -5.62
N TYR A 166 19.25 -5.17 -5.01
CA TYR A 166 18.15 -4.45 -5.64
C TYR A 166 18.42 -2.95 -5.84
N LEU A 167 19.37 -2.35 -5.10
CA LEU A 167 19.83 -0.96 -5.30
C LEU A 167 21.08 -0.91 -6.17
N GLN A 168 22.02 -1.81 -5.92
CA GLN A 168 23.23 -2.00 -6.70
C GLN A 168 23.52 -3.50 -6.85
N ASP A 169 23.44 -4.00 -8.07
CA ASP A 169 23.78 -5.40 -8.30
C ASP A 169 25.30 -5.62 -8.35
N THR A 170 25.87 -5.97 -7.19
CA THR A 170 27.28 -6.34 -6.97
C THR A 170 27.53 -7.84 -7.12
N ARG A 171 26.49 -8.65 -7.38
CA ARG A 171 26.59 -10.10 -7.40
C ARG A 171 27.46 -10.56 -8.57
N THR A 172 28.35 -11.51 -8.30
CA THR A 172 29.31 -12.03 -9.30
C THR A 172 28.81 -13.29 -10.01
N ASN A 173 27.67 -13.84 -9.60
CA ASN A 173 27.09 -15.03 -10.20
C ASN A 173 26.53 -14.72 -11.60
N LYS A 174 27.26 -15.14 -12.64
CA LYS A 174 26.88 -14.95 -14.05
C LYS A 174 25.59 -15.66 -14.47
N ALA A 175 25.07 -16.58 -13.66
CA ALA A 175 23.77 -17.21 -13.90
C ALA A 175 22.59 -16.31 -13.52
N LEU A 176 22.83 -15.28 -12.69
CA LEU A 176 21.81 -14.31 -12.32
C LEU A 176 21.75 -13.17 -13.35
N PRO A 177 20.55 -12.70 -13.72
CA PRO A 177 20.42 -11.50 -14.52
C PRO A 177 20.88 -10.29 -13.69
N LYS A 178 21.58 -9.34 -14.34
CA LYS A 178 21.94 -8.08 -13.69
C LYS A 178 20.72 -7.18 -13.55
N LEU A 179 20.23 -7.04 -12.34
CA LEU A 179 18.90 -6.55 -12.02
C LEU A 179 18.96 -5.63 -10.80
N ASP A 180 18.70 -4.34 -11.00
CA ASP A 180 18.56 -3.33 -9.95
C ASP A 180 17.42 -2.35 -10.29
N LEU A 181 17.02 -1.54 -9.31
CA LEU A 181 15.97 -0.52 -9.43
C LEU A 181 16.47 0.77 -10.11
N ASN A 182 17.73 0.79 -10.57
CA ASN A 182 18.36 1.90 -11.27
C ASN A 182 18.33 3.23 -10.48
N VAL A 183 18.68 3.17 -9.18
CA VAL A 183 18.68 4.32 -8.27
C VAL A 183 20.01 5.09 -8.25
N LEU A 184 21.14 4.43 -8.51
CA LEU A 184 22.47 5.04 -8.36
C LEU A 184 22.69 6.32 -9.19
N PRO A 185 22.21 6.44 -10.45
CA PRO A 185 22.35 7.69 -11.18
C PRO A 185 21.63 8.87 -10.51
N LEU A 186 20.55 8.62 -9.77
CA LEU A 186 19.79 9.65 -9.05
C LEU A 186 20.56 10.18 -7.84
N TYR A 187 21.18 9.29 -7.07
CA TYR A 187 22.00 9.66 -5.92
C TYR A 187 23.18 10.54 -6.35
N ARG A 188 23.80 10.27 -7.50
CA ARG A 188 24.85 11.12 -8.08
C ARG A 188 24.36 12.52 -8.49
N LEU A 189 23.05 12.66 -8.73
CA LEU A 189 22.39 13.93 -9.00
C LEU A 189 21.88 14.63 -7.72
N GLY A 190 22.12 14.07 -6.53
CA GLY A 190 21.65 14.62 -5.26
C GLY A 190 20.16 14.38 -5.00
N ILE A 191 19.55 13.40 -5.67
CA ILE A 191 18.14 13.03 -5.48
C ILE A 191 18.10 11.81 -4.55
N THR A 192 17.60 12.02 -3.33
CA THR A 192 17.79 11.17 -2.14
C THR A 192 16.50 11.01 -1.31
N GLY A 193 15.39 11.61 -1.75
CA GLY A 193 14.10 11.67 -1.04
C GLY A 193 13.93 12.91 -0.16
N ARG A 194 14.93 13.80 -0.12
CA ARG A 194 14.96 14.96 0.78
C ARG A 194 13.70 15.81 0.68
N GLY A 195 13.10 16.10 1.83
CA GLY A 195 11.93 16.98 1.96
C GLY A 195 10.59 16.31 1.69
N VAL A 196 10.57 15.01 1.39
CA VAL A 196 9.35 14.21 1.27
C VAL A 196 9.04 13.52 2.59
N LYS A 197 7.77 13.52 3.00
CA LYS A 197 7.29 12.92 4.25
C LYS A 197 6.56 11.62 4.00
N ILE A 198 7.00 10.53 4.62
CA ILE A 198 6.48 9.17 4.40
C ILE A 198 6.07 8.58 5.74
N ALA A 199 4.87 7.99 5.81
CA ALA A 199 4.42 7.27 7.00
C ALA A 199 4.18 5.79 6.69
N VAL A 200 4.71 4.92 7.55
CA VAL A 200 4.51 3.47 7.51
C VAL A 200 3.34 3.10 8.42
N LEU A 201 2.26 2.55 7.84
CA LEU A 201 1.07 2.10 8.58
C LEU A 201 1.24 0.64 8.94
N ASP A 202 1.66 0.34 10.18
CA ASP A 202 2.00 -1.03 10.56
C ASP A 202 1.89 -1.31 12.08
N ASP A 203 2.76 -2.18 12.62
CA ASP A 203 2.85 -2.60 14.02
C ASP A 203 3.70 -1.68 14.91
N GLY A 204 4.28 -0.63 14.33
CA GLY A 204 5.08 0.38 15.00
C GLY A 204 6.40 0.66 14.29
N LEU A 205 7.11 1.68 14.76
CA LEU A 205 8.40 2.10 14.22
C LEU A 205 9.37 2.34 15.38
N GLU A 206 10.47 1.59 15.42
CA GLU A 206 11.54 1.79 16.39
C GLU A 206 12.34 3.04 16.02
N TYR A 207 11.78 4.22 16.32
CA TYR A 207 12.35 5.50 15.90
C TYR A 207 13.70 5.82 16.58
N THR A 208 14.09 5.05 17.58
CA THR A 208 15.40 5.15 18.24
C THR A 208 16.49 4.32 17.56
N HIS A 209 16.15 3.53 16.53
CA HIS A 209 17.12 2.77 15.75
C HIS A 209 18.18 3.73 15.19
N ASP A 210 19.47 3.38 15.31
CA ASP A 210 20.58 4.26 14.93
C ASP A 210 20.49 4.72 13.46
N ASP A 211 19.94 3.84 12.63
CA ASP A 211 19.73 4.05 11.20
C ASP A 211 18.44 4.78 10.83
N LEU A 212 17.51 5.02 11.77
CA LEU A 212 16.23 5.70 11.50
C LEU A 212 16.10 7.02 12.25
N ARG A 213 16.76 7.16 13.41
CA ARG A 213 16.54 8.28 14.35
C ARG A 213 16.75 9.67 13.73
N ASN A 214 17.64 9.80 12.77
CA ASN A 214 17.96 11.07 12.12
C ASN A 214 16.93 11.46 11.06
N ASN A 215 16.26 10.45 10.48
CA ASN A 215 15.20 10.63 9.49
C ASN A 215 13.79 10.60 10.12
N TYR A 216 13.67 10.19 11.37
CA TYR A 216 12.38 10.11 12.07
C TYR A 216 11.70 11.47 12.21
N ASP A 217 10.41 11.53 11.87
CA ASP A 217 9.54 12.69 12.08
C ASP A 217 8.34 12.32 12.96
N GLY A 218 8.37 12.81 14.21
CA GLY A 218 7.28 12.63 15.16
C GLY A 218 5.97 13.34 14.78
N THR A 219 6.01 14.35 13.90
CA THR A 219 4.81 15.10 13.49
C THR A 219 3.89 14.31 12.55
N ILE A 220 4.43 13.26 11.94
CA ILE A 220 3.73 12.32 11.05
C ILE A 220 3.65 10.90 11.64
N SER A 221 3.88 10.79 12.94
CA SER A 221 3.84 9.53 13.68
C SER A 221 2.73 9.53 14.71
N TYR A 222 2.12 8.36 14.95
CA TYR A 222 1.04 8.21 15.92
C TYR A 222 0.76 6.75 16.28
N ASN A 223 0.21 6.54 17.46
CA ASN A 223 -0.27 5.26 17.94
C ASN A 223 -1.78 5.29 18.06
N ILE A 224 -2.45 4.78 17.03
CA ILE A 224 -3.92 4.75 16.95
C ILE A 224 -4.48 3.89 18.09
N ASN A 225 -3.79 2.80 18.43
CA ASN A 225 -4.24 1.86 19.46
C ASN A 225 -4.24 2.47 20.87
N LYS A 226 -3.38 3.46 21.14
CA LYS A 226 -3.26 4.12 22.45
C LYS A 226 -3.73 5.58 22.47
N GLY A 227 -3.95 6.19 21.31
CA GLY A 227 -4.29 7.60 21.18
C GLY A 227 -3.17 8.54 21.64
N ASN A 228 -1.91 8.26 21.25
CA ASN A 228 -0.76 9.11 21.59
C ASN A 228 0.30 9.14 20.48
N ASP A 229 1.29 10.01 20.61
CA ASP A 229 2.32 10.27 19.59
C ASP A 229 3.49 9.26 19.60
N ASP A 230 3.39 8.15 20.35
CA ASP A 230 4.47 7.17 20.52
C ASP A 230 4.21 5.89 19.68
N PRO A 231 4.77 5.79 18.45
CA PRO A 231 4.60 4.64 17.59
C PRO A 231 5.52 3.47 17.96
N PHE A 232 6.23 3.52 19.09
CA PHE A 232 7.26 2.52 19.41
C PHE A 232 6.66 1.10 19.44
N PRO A 233 7.32 0.12 18.79
CA PRO A 233 6.85 -1.26 18.73
C PRO A 233 6.97 -1.93 20.10
N LYS A 234 6.07 -2.87 20.42
CA LYS A 234 6.24 -3.66 21.65
C LYS A 234 7.29 -4.73 21.38
N TYR A 235 8.26 -4.87 22.27
CA TYR A 235 9.15 -6.04 22.24
C TYR A 235 8.44 -7.25 22.83
N ASP A 236 8.03 -8.16 21.96
CA ASP A 236 7.48 -9.44 22.40
C ASP A 236 8.49 -10.59 22.25
N LYS A 237 8.15 -11.72 22.88
CA LYS A 237 8.95 -12.95 22.77
C LYS A 237 8.65 -13.72 21.49
N SER A 238 7.58 -13.37 20.78
CA SER A 238 7.14 -14.07 19.57
C SER A 238 8.02 -13.71 18.37
N GLY A 239 8.66 -12.53 18.40
CA GLY A 239 9.43 -12.01 17.26
C GLY A 239 8.53 -11.64 16.07
N MET A 240 7.21 -11.62 16.27
CA MET A 240 6.23 -11.23 15.26
C MET A 240 6.01 -9.72 15.22
N THR A 241 6.66 -8.94 16.08
CA THR A 241 6.66 -7.47 16.04
C THR A 241 7.90 -6.98 15.28
N GLY A 242 7.84 -5.80 14.66
CA GLY A 242 9.00 -5.19 14.01
C GLY A 242 8.89 -5.02 12.50
N HIS A 243 7.78 -5.44 11.93
CA HIS A 243 7.54 -5.36 10.49
C HIS A 243 7.56 -3.91 10.02
N GLY A 244 6.92 -2.98 10.74
CA GLY A 244 6.96 -1.56 10.39
C GLY A 244 8.36 -0.94 10.46
N THR A 245 9.24 -1.44 11.35
CA THR A 245 10.65 -1.00 11.42
C THR A 245 11.44 -1.49 10.21
N ARG A 246 11.24 -2.74 9.78
CA ARG A 246 11.83 -3.29 8.54
C ARG A 246 11.40 -2.49 7.31
N CYS A 247 10.10 -2.24 7.16
CA CYS A 247 9.59 -1.44 6.05
C CYS A 247 10.12 0.01 6.07
N ALA A 248 10.25 0.62 7.26
CA ALA A 248 10.82 1.97 7.39
C ALA A 248 12.28 2.03 6.94
N GLY A 249 13.09 1.00 7.26
CA GLY A 249 14.49 0.95 6.86
C GLY A 249 14.69 0.86 5.35
N GLU A 250 13.86 0.08 4.64
CA GLU A 250 13.91 -0.01 3.17
C GLU A 250 13.68 1.36 2.49
N ILE A 251 12.86 2.20 3.13
CA ILE A 251 12.53 3.53 2.63
C ILE A 251 13.65 4.51 2.99
N ALA A 252 14.02 4.61 4.27
CA ALA A 252 14.75 5.77 4.78
C ALA A 252 15.78 5.43 5.88
N MET A 253 16.36 4.23 5.90
CA MET A 253 17.57 4.04 6.70
C MET A 253 18.70 4.95 6.19
N GLU A 254 19.42 5.57 7.12
CA GLU A 254 20.42 6.61 6.85
C GLU A 254 21.61 6.07 6.04
N ALA A 255 22.19 6.91 5.20
CA ALA A 255 23.39 6.56 4.44
C ALA A 255 24.67 7.07 5.13
N ASN A 256 25.77 6.35 4.97
CA ASN A 256 27.12 6.70 5.42
C ASN A 256 27.27 6.84 6.95
N ASN A 257 26.53 6.06 7.73
CA ASN A 257 26.65 6.04 9.18
C ASN A 257 27.27 4.73 9.70
N ARG A 258 27.63 3.80 8.80
CA ARG A 258 28.26 2.49 9.08
C ARG A 258 27.34 1.55 9.86
N LYS A 259 26.02 1.68 9.68
CA LYS A 259 25.00 0.84 10.29
C LYS A 259 24.13 0.24 9.18
N CYS A 260 23.81 -1.05 9.27
CA CYS A 260 22.97 -1.77 8.32
C CYS A 260 23.27 -1.43 6.84
N GLY A 261 22.32 -0.86 6.09
CA GLY A 261 22.41 -0.57 4.66
C GLY A 261 21.96 0.86 4.36
N VAL A 262 21.42 1.11 3.16
CA VAL A 262 20.92 2.43 2.75
C VAL A 262 19.48 2.36 2.26
N GLY A 263 18.62 3.24 2.77
CA GLY A 263 17.24 3.34 2.29
C GLY A 263 17.16 3.86 0.86
N VAL A 264 16.13 3.49 0.09
CA VAL A 264 15.92 4.01 -1.27
C VAL A 264 15.85 5.54 -1.29
N ALA A 265 15.28 6.13 -0.24
CA ALA A 265 15.11 7.56 -0.03
C ALA A 265 15.73 7.94 1.33
N PHE A 266 17.04 7.70 1.47
CA PHE A 266 17.81 7.83 2.72
C PHE A 266 17.88 9.24 3.34
N GLU A 267 17.32 10.28 2.70
CA GLU A 267 17.13 11.62 3.30
C GLU A 267 15.64 12.05 3.41
N ALA A 268 14.70 11.14 3.16
CA ALA A 268 13.28 11.39 3.39
C ALA A 268 12.94 11.37 4.88
N SER A 269 11.90 12.11 5.28
CA SER A 269 11.37 12.04 6.64
C SER A 269 10.45 10.82 6.79
N ILE A 270 10.70 9.98 7.79
CA ILE A 270 9.97 8.74 8.03
C ILE A 270 9.18 8.79 9.34
N GLY A 271 7.91 8.41 9.28
CA GLY A 271 7.02 8.31 10.43
C GLY A 271 6.39 6.92 10.56
N GLY A 272 5.90 6.61 11.75
CA GLY A 272 5.19 5.36 12.04
C GLY A 272 3.77 5.61 12.49
N ILE A 273 2.78 5.00 11.83
CA ILE A 273 1.39 4.97 12.27
C ILE A 273 1.10 3.55 12.76
N LYS A 274 1.03 3.39 14.07
CA LYS A 274 0.86 2.10 14.73
C LYS A 274 -0.62 1.76 14.90
N LEU A 275 -1.07 0.74 14.19
CA LEU A 275 -2.44 0.20 14.26
C LEU A 275 -2.50 -1.33 14.39
N LEU A 276 -1.52 -2.09 13.88
CA LEU A 276 -1.61 -3.56 13.80
C LEU A 276 -1.27 -4.30 15.10
N ASP A 277 -0.72 -3.61 16.11
CA ASP A 277 -0.46 -4.14 17.46
C ASP A 277 -1.60 -3.77 18.42
N GLY A 278 -2.83 -4.15 18.04
CA GLY A 278 -4.09 -3.82 18.70
C GLY A 278 -5.31 -4.39 17.97
N PHE A 279 -6.51 -4.07 18.47
CA PHE A 279 -7.74 -4.42 17.77
C PHE A 279 -7.93 -3.49 16.58
N VAL A 280 -8.13 -4.07 15.39
CA VAL A 280 -8.41 -3.32 14.17
C VAL A 280 -9.90 -3.39 13.85
N ASN A 281 -10.49 -2.24 13.53
CA ASN A 281 -11.85 -2.09 13.01
C ASN A 281 -11.85 -0.94 11.98
N ASP A 282 -12.98 -0.70 11.32
CA ASP A 282 -13.09 0.34 10.27
C ASP A 282 -12.73 1.75 10.79
N ARG A 283 -13.08 2.08 12.04
CA ARG A 283 -12.64 3.33 12.68
C ARG A 283 -11.11 3.42 12.74
N VAL A 284 -10.44 2.42 13.30
CA VAL A 284 -8.98 2.40 13.44
C VAL A 284 -8.29 2.52 12.08
N GLU A 285 -8.79 1.82 11.06
CA GLU A 285 -8.28 1.92 9.69
C GLU A 285 -8.49 3.32 9.09
N GLY A 286 -9.70 3.89 9.24
CA GLY A 286 -10.02 5.22 8.76
C GLY A 286 -9.23 6.33 9.44
N GLU A 287 -9.01 6.25 10.75
CA GLU A 287 -8.17 7.18 11.51
C GLU A 287 -6.71 7.09 11.05
N ALA A 288 -6.18 5.88 10.88
CA ALA A 288 -4.80 5.67 10.41
C ALA A 288 -4.57 6.21 8.99
N LEU A 289 -5.48 5.90 8.05
CA LEU A 289 -5.38 6.31 6.64
C LEU A 289 -5.57 7.81 6.44
N GLY A 290 -6.27 8.47 7.37
CA GLY A 290 -6.53 9.91 7.35
C GLY A 290 -5.61 10.75 8.23
N TYR A 291 -4.75 10.13 9.04
CA TYR A 291 -3.91 10.83 10.00
C TYR A 291 -2.94 11.75 9.28
N LYS A 292 -3.01 13.07 9.54
CA LYS A 292 -2.10 14.09 8.99
C LYS A 292 -1.96 14.06 7.45
N SER A 293 -3.07 13.80 6.74
CA SER A 293 -3.13 13.80 5.26
C SER A 293 -2.67 15.12 4.59
N ASP A 294 -2.67 16.22 5.33
CA ASP A 294 -2.15 17.52 4.95
C ASP A 294 -0.62 17.62 5.00
N LEU A 295 0.05 16.80 5.84
CA LEU A 295 1.50 16.80 6.01
C LEU A 295 2.20 15.61 5.32
N ILE A 296 1.59 14.44 5.35
CA ILE A 296 2.19 13.20 4.82
C ILE A 296 2.07 13.21 3.30
N ASP A 297 3.15 12.91 2.58
CA ASP A 297 3.11 12.78 1.13
C ASP A 297 2.71 11.35 0.71
N ILE A 298 3.36 10.37 1.33
CA ILE A 298 3.24 8.96 0.96
C ILE A 298 2.90 8.13 2.20
N TYR A 299 1.90 7.28 2.07
CA TYR A 299 1.54 6.24 3.03
C TYR A 299 1.98 4.89 2.47
N SER A 300 2.74 4.12 3.24
CA SER A 300 3.14 2.76 2.87
C SER A 300 2.44 1.75 3.78
N ALA A 301 1.70 0.82 3.19
CA ALA A 301 0.93 -0.21 3.89
C ALA A 301 1.17 -1.60 3.30
N SER A 302 1.43 -2.55 4.19
CA SER A 302 1.79 -3.94 3.84
C SER A 302 0.89 -4.95 4.58
N TRP A 303 -0.37 -4.60 4.74
CA TRP A 303 -1.42 -5.39 5.40
C TRP A 303 -2.70 -5.43 4.56
N GLY A 304 -3.60 -6.35 4.91
CA GLY A 304 -4.88 -6.48 4.24
C GLY A 304 -5.73 -7.57 4.90
N PRO A 305 -6.82 -8.01 4.23
CA PRO A 305 -7.55 -9.21 4.60
C PRO A 305 -6.61 -10.42 4.67
N ALA A 306 -7.06 -11.52 5.27
CA ALA A 306 -6.24 -12.71 5.35
C ALA A 306 -5.98 -13.33 3.96
N ASP A 307 -4.70 -13.40 3.56
CA ASP A 307 -4.20 -14.03 2.32
C ASP A 307 -4.31 -15.57 2.40
N ASN A 308 -5.54 -16.08 2.42
CA ASN A 308 -5.89 -17.48 2.67
C ASN A 308 -6.57 -18.18 1.48
N GLY A 309 -6.73 -17.49 0.35
CA GLY A 309 -7.44 -18.01 -0.82
C GLY A 309 -8.96 -18.07 -0.64
N GLN A 310 -9.52 -17.40 0.37
CA GLN A 310 -10.94 -17.50 0.78
C GLN A 310 -11.56 -16.14 1.08
N SER A 311 -10.81 -15.26 1.75
CA SER A 311 -11.27 -13.94 2.21
C SER A 311 -11.78 -13.09 1.05
N LEU A 312 -12.81 -12.29 1.32
CA LEU A 312 -13.34 -11.29 0.39
C LEU A 312 -13.77 -10.09 1.23
N GLU A 313 -12.95 -9.05 1.26
CA GLU A 313 -13.16 -7.92 2.16
C GLU A 313 -12.63 -6.63 1.55
N ALA A 314 -13.42 -5.57 1.70
CA ALA A 314 -13.10 -4.23 1.24
C ALA A 314 -12.97 -3.28 2.45
N PRO A 315 -12.31 -2.12 2.27
CA PRO A 315 -12.32 -1.06 3.28
C PRO A 315 -13.75 -0.77 3.73
N GLY A 316 -13.94 -0.57 5.04
CA GLY A 316 -15.21 -0.13 5.57
C GLY A 316 -15.51 1.32 5.17
N ARG A 317 -16.58 1.88 5.75
CA ARG A 317 -17.06 3.22 5.40
C ARG A 317 -15.99 4.28 5.69
N LEU A 318 -15.42 4.24 6.89
CA LEU A 318 -14.45 5.24 7.33
C LEU A 318 -13.12 5.08 6.61
N ALA A 319 -12.63 3.86 6.45
CA ALA A 319 -11.42 3.59 5.68
C ALA A 319 -11.56 4.05 4.21
N GLY A 320 -12.70 3.77 3.57
CA GLY A 320 -13.01 4.24 2.22
C GLY A 320 -13.09 5.78 2.12
N GLU A 321 -13.78 6.43 3.07
CA GLU A 321 -13.87 7.89 3.13
C GLU A 321 -12.50 8.54 3.40
N ALA A 322 -11.64 7.91 4.20
CA ALA A 322 -10.28 8.38 4.45
C ALA A 322 -9.40 8.34 3.19
N LEU A 323 -9.43 7.23 2.44
CA LEU A 323 -8.71 7.11 1.17
C LEU A 323 -9.17 8.17 0.16
N GLU A 324 -10.48 8.31 -0.02
CA GLU A 324 -11.06 9.33 -0.92
C GLU A 324 -10.68 10.74 -0.49
N ARG A 325 -10.78 11.05 0.82
CA ARG A 325 -10.35 12.34 1.38
C ARG A 325 -8.86 12.58 1.16
N GLY A 326 -8.03 11.57 1.35
CA GLY A 326 -6.58 11.66 1.17
C GLY A 326 -6.20 12.01 -0.27
N VAL A 327 -6.76 11.32 -1.25
CA VAL A 327 -6.46 11.60 -2.66
C VAL A 327 -7.09 12.89 -3.19
N THR A 328 -8.13 13.43 -2.53
CA THR A 328 -8.81 14.66 -2.96
C THR A 328 -8.32 15.92 -2.26
N LYS A 329 -8.02 15.85 -0.96
CA LYS A 329 -7.66 17.00 -0.12
C LYS A 329 -6.21 16.98 0.33
N GLY A 330 -5.60 15.80 0.45
CA GLY A 330 -4.23 15.65 0.93
C GLY A 330 -3.20 16.35 0.05
N ARG A 331 -2.03 16.65 0.61
CA ARG A 331 -0.92 17.35 -0.08
C ARG A 331 -1.36 18.64 -0.79
N ASN A 332 -2.23 19.43 -0.13
CA ASN A 332 -2.83 20.65 -0.68
C ASN A 332 -3.65 20.41 -1.97
N GLY A 333 -4.47 19.35 -1.97
CA GLY A 333 -5.31 18.97 -3.11
C GLY A 333 -4.59 18.19 -4.23
N ARG A 334 -3.28 17.93 -4.11
CA ARG A 334 -2.55 17.05 -5.04
C ARG A 334 -2.87 15.57 -4.81
N GLY A 335 -3.34 15.24 -3.61
CA GLY A 335 -3.72 13.90 -3.19
C GLY A 335 -2.55 13.10 -2.62
N ASN A 336 -2.75 12.49 -1.45
CA ASN A 336 -1.80 11.56 -0.87
C ASN A 336 -1.59 10.35 -1.80
N ILE A 337 -0.41 9.74 -1.68
CA ILE A 337 -0.07 8.51 -2.41
C ILE A 337 -0.12 7.35 -1.42
N TYR A 338 -1.01 6.39 -1.66
CA TYR A 338 -1.12 5.18 -0.85
C TYR A 338 -0.46 4.02 -1.57
N VAL A 339 0.71 3.56 -1.11
CA VAL A 339 1.43 2.41 -1.69
C VAL A 339 1.05 1.16 -0.91
N TRP A 340 0.69 0.10 -1.62
CA TRP A 340 0.13 -1.12 -1.03
C TRP A 340 0.81 -2.37 -1.57
N ALA A 341 1.20 -3.29 -0.69
CA ALA A 341 1.69 -4.61 -1.10
C ALA A 341 0.55 -5.43 -1.74
N SER A 342 0.80 -6.24 -2.78
CA SER A 342 -0.28 -6.92 -3.50
C SER A 342 -0.86 -8.17 -2.81
N GLY A 343 -0.12 -8.85 -1.93
CA GLY A 343 -0.58 -10.11 -1.30
C GLY A 343 0.43 -11.26 -1.31
N ASN A 344 0.38 -12.08 -0.25
CA ASN A 344 1.25 -13.24 -0.04
C ASN A 344 0.52 -14.60 -0.17
N GLY A 345 -0.72 -14.61 -0.66
CA GLY A 345 -1.59 -15.78 -0.81
C GLY A 345 -1.42 -16.60 -2.07
N GLY A 346 -0.40 -16.34 -2.91
CA GLY A 346 -0.21 -16.99 -4.21
C GLY A 346 -0.20 -18.52 -4.16
N PHE A 347 0.51 -19.12 -3.20
CA PHE A 347 0.55 -20.57 -2.99
C PHE A 347 -0.79 -21.19 -2.55
N LYS A 348 -1.70 -20.37 -2.01
CA LYS A 348 -3.07 -20.76 -1.65
C LYS A 348 -4.06 -20.51 -2.79
N SER A 349 -3.58 -20.14 -3.97
CA SER A 349 -4.40 -19.73 -5.12
C SER A 349 -5.30 -18.52 -4.79
N ASP A 350 -4.80 -17.59 -3.98
CA ASP A 350 -5.53 -16.33 -3.75
C ASP A 350 -5.44 -15.39 -4.95
N ASN A 351 -6.34 -14.41 -4.96
CA ASN A 351 -6.42 -13.39 -5.99
C ASN A 351 -6.57 -12.03 -5.33
N CYS A 352 -5.61 -11.14 -5.55
CA CYS A 352 -5.61 -9.83 -4.91
C CYS A 352 -6.77 -8.91 -5.34
N GLY A 353 -7.53 -9.27 -6.39
CA GLY A 353 -8.80 -8.63 -6.74
C GLY A 353 -9.94 -8.93 -5.74
N CYS A 354 -9.71 -9.83 -4.77
CA CYS A 354 -10.58 -10.09 -3.62
C CYS A 354 -10.15 -9.33 -2.35
N ASP A 355 -9.07 -8.55 -2.43
CA ASP A 355 -8.66 -7.58 -1.42
C ASP A 355 -9.05 -6.18 -1.92
N GLY A 356 -10.00 -5.53 -1.24
CA GLY A 356 -10.49 -4.22 -1.65
C GLY A 356 -9.51 -3.06 -1.39
N TYR A 357 -8.45 -3.27 -0.60
CA TYR A 357 -7.36 -2.29 -0.47
C TYR A 357 -6.50 -2.29 -1.73
N VAL A 358 -6.15 -3.48 -2.22
CA VAL A 358 -5.42 -3.66 -3.49
C VAL A 358 -6.30 -3.30 -4.69
N GLY A 359 -7.58 -3.67 -4.65
CA GLY A 359 -8.58 -3.37 -5.67
C GLY A 359 -9.07 -1.91 -5.68
N SER A 360 -8.56 -1.04 -4.82
CA SER A 360 -8.92 0.37 -4.78
C SER A 360 -8.19 1.16 -5.87
N ILE A 361 -8.89 2.05 -6.58
CA ILE A 361 -8.24 2.97 -7.54
C ILE A 361 -7.28 3.96 -6.85
N TYR A 362 -7.46 4.18 -5.54
CA TYR A 362 -6.72 5.15 -4.75
C TYR A 362 -5.35 4.63 -4.28
N THR A 363 -5.12 3.32 -4.39
CA THR A 363 -3.87 2.68 -3.98
C THR A 363 -2.99 2.37 -5.18
N VAL A 364 -1.68 2.38 -4.94
CA VAL A 364 -0.64 1.92 -5.85
C VAL A 364 -0.26 0.51 -5.41
N ALA A 365 -0.89 -0.49 -6.02
CA ALA A 365 -0.63 -1.89 -5.71
C ALA A 365 0.68 -2.38 -6.34
N ILE A 366 1.58 -2.91 -5.52
CA ILE A 366 2.94 -3.33 -5.90
C ILE A 366 3.09 -4.83 -5.70
N GLY A 367 3.41 -5.52 -6.80
CA GLY A 367 3.82 -6.93 -6.81
C GLY A 367 5.32 -7.10 -6.53
N SER A 368 5.78 -8.36 -6.55
CA SER A 368 7.19 -8.71 -6.26
C SER A 368 7.84 -9.49 -7.39
N ALA A 369 9.13 -9.24 -7.60
CA ALA A 369 10.01 -10.09 -8.38
C ALA A 369 11.17 -10.58 -7.51
N SER A 370 11.59 -11.82 -7.72
CA SER A 370 12.78 -12.37 -7.09
C SER A 370 14.06 -11.81 -7.71
N GLN A 371 15.19 -12.14 -7.10
CA GLN A 371 16.52 -11.84 -7.59
C GLN A 371 16.85 -12.42 -8.98
N THR A 372 16.05 -13.41 -9.43
CA THR A 372 16.13 -14.07 -10.74
C THR A 372 15.15 -13.45 -11.76
N GLY A 373 14.42 -12.39 -11.39
CA GLY A 373 13.42 -11.75 -12.24
C GLY A 373 12.15 -12.60 -12.41
N ARG A 374 11.87 -13.52 -11.48
CA ARG A 374 10.71 -14.42 -11.52
C ARG A 374 9.66 -14.03 -10.50
N SER A 375 8.40 -14.39 -10.78
CA SER A 375 7.34 -14.22 -9.79
C SER A 375 7.61 -15.13 -8.60
N PRO A 376 7.62 -14.63 -7.36
CA PRO A 376 7.77 -15.47 -6.18
C PRO A 376 6.51 -16.33 -5.95
N TRP A 377 6.68 -17.43 -5.22
CA TRP A 377 5.63 -18.40 -4.92
C TRP A 377 4.49 -17.84 -4.04
N TYR A 378 4.79 -16.81 -3.26
CA TYR A 378 3.80 -16.14 -2.41
C TYR A 378 3.04 -15.03 -3.15
N GLY A 379 3.58 -14.47 -4.24
CA GLY A 379 3.01 -13.29 -4.89
C GLY A 379 1.61 -13.54 -5.46
N GLU A 380 0.64 -12.75 -5.03
CA GLU A 380 -0.71 -12.77 -5.60
C GLU A 380 -0.78 -12.04 -6.94
N ARG A 381 -1.73 -12.47 -7.78
CA ARG A 381 -1.96 -11.90 -9.12
C ARG A 381 -3.38 -11.41 -9.28
N CYS A 382 -3.52 -10.22 -9.85
CA CYS A 382 -4.79 -9.62 -10.24
C CYS A 382 -4.49 -8.41 -11.15
N PRO A 383 -5.45 -7.98 -11.98
CA PRO A 383 -5.21 -6.85 -12.87
C PRO A 383 -5.18 -5.48 -12.18
N ALA A 384 -5.34 -5.44 -10.84
CA ALA A 384 -5.16 -4.25 -10.02
C ALA A 384 -3.69 -3.92 -9.71
N VAL A 385 -2.77 -4.88 -9.85
CA VAL A 385 -1.32 -4.65 -9.66
C VAL A 385 -0.83 -3.64 -10.69
N LEU A 386 -0.26 -2.52 -10.23
CA LEU A 386 0.19 -1.43 -11.10
C LEU A 386 1.63 -1.65 -11.59
N ALA A 387 2.53 -2.09 -10.71
CA ALA A 387 3.93 -2.35 -11.03
C ALA A 387 4.55 -3.33 -10.04
N THR A 388 5.86 -3.52 -10.14
CA THR A 388 6.63 -4.44 -9.28
C THR A 388 7.97 -3.84 -8.88
N THR A 389 8.41 -4.18 -7.68
CA THR A 389 9.79 -4.01 -7.22
C THR A 389 10.34 -5.36 -6.76
N TYR A 390 11.59 -5.38 -6.29
CA TYR A 390 12.19 -6.62 -5.84
C TYR A 390 11.70 -7.04 -4.44
N SER A 391 11.86 -8.32 -4.16
CA SER A 391 11.74 -8.93 -2.84
C SER A 391 12.49 -10.27 -2.85
N SER A 392 12.26 -11.08 -1.84
CA SER A 392 12.66 -12.49 -1.77
C SER A 392 12.05 -13.37 -2.87
N GLY A 393 12.57 -14.58 -3.05
CA GLY A 393 12.05 -15.53 -4.02
C GLY A 393 12.11 -16.98 -3.56
N ALA A 394 12.85 -17.80 -4.31
CA ALA A 394 13.17 -19.17 -3.94
C ALA A 394 13.98 -19.22 -2.63
N TYR A 395 14.15 -20.41 -2.08
CA TYR A 395 14.76 -20.62 -0.76
C TYR A 395 16.18 -20.06 -0.65
N ASP A 396 16.96 -20.22 -1.72
CA ASP A 396 18.34 -19.79 -1.88
C ASP A 396 18.47 -18.38 -2.48
N ASP A 397 17.35 -17.72 -2.78
CA ASP A 397 17.39 -16.36 -3.27
C ASP A 397 17.85 -15.38 -2.17
N GLN A 398 18.68 -14.41 -2.56
CA GLN A 398 18.92 -13.24 -1.71
C GLN A 398 17.59 -12.53 -1.45
N LYS A 399 17.48 -11.99 -0.25
CA LYS A 399 16.26 -11.35 0.27
C LYS A 399 16.53 -9.85 0.42
N ILE A 400 15.69 -9.16 1.20
CA ILE A 400 15.83 -7.74 1.44
C ILE A 400 16.62 -7.47 2.73
N VAL A 401 17.52 -6.50 2.62
CA VAL A 401 18.35 -5.98 3.70
C VAL A 401 17.67 -4.74 4.26
N THR A 402 17.55 -4.65 5.59
CA THR A 402 16.94 -3.49 6.24
C THR A 402 17.22 -3.49 7.75
N THR A 403 16.77 -2.45 8.45
CA THR A 403 16.72 -2.34 9.90
C THR A 403 15.78 -3.37 10.52
N ASP A 404 16.02 -3.79 11.75
CA ASP A 404 15.17 -4.69 12.52
C ASP A 404 15.10 -4.22 13.99
N LEU A 405 14.14 -4.76 14.75
CA LEU A 405 13.98 -4.36 16.15
C LEU A 405 15.23 -4.57 16.98
N ARG A 406 15.31 -3.80 18.08
CA ARG A 406 16.41 -3.81 19.05
C ARG A 406 17.71 -3.29 18.42
N ASN A 407 17.58 -2.28 17.56
CA ASN A 407 18.68 -1.65 16.86
C ASN A 407 19.52 -2.65 16.04
N ALA A 408 18.86 -3.65 15.46
CA ALA A 408 19.50 -4.74 14.72
C ALA A 408 19.36 -4.54 13.20
N CYS A 409 20.06 -5.34 12.42
CA CYS A 409 19.91 -5.38 10.97
C CYS A 409 19.45 -6.77 10.55
N THR A 410 18.67 -6.87 9.48
CA THR A 410 18.25 -8.15 8.92
C THR A 410 18.55 -8.21 7.43
N THR A 411 18.91 -9.40 6.97
CA THR A 411 19.07 -9.74 5.55
C THR A 411 17.99 -10.74 5.10
N GLN A 412 16.95 -10.89 5.92
CA GLN A 412 15.94 -11.94 5.78
C GLN A 412 14.52 -11.41 5.58
N HIS A 413 14.34 -10.11 5.27
CA HIS A 413 13.02 -9.57 5.02
C HIS A 413 12.45 -10.08 3.69
N THR A 414 11.18 -10.51 3.68
CA THR A 414 10.54 -11.26 2.59
C THR A 414 9.09 -10.83 2.38
N GLY A 415 8.47 -11.29 1.29
CA GLY A 415 7.07 -11.04 0.98
C GLY A 415 6.85 -9.80 0.13
N THR A 416 5.61 -9.62 -0.34
CA THR A 416 5.19 -8.38 -1.03
C THR A 416 5.28 -7.14 -0.14
N SER A 417 5.35 -7.35 1.18
CA SER A 417 5.58 -6.32 2.18
C SER A 417 6.91 -5.58 2.06
N ALA A 418 7.94 -6.21 1.47
CA ALA A 418 9.23 -5.57 1.18
C ALA A 418 9.20 -4.85 -0.18
N SER A 419 8.31 -5.23 -1.08
CA SER A 419 8.20 -4.56 -2.38
C SER A 419 7.53 -3.18 -2.28
N ALA A 420 6.48 -3.04 -1.49
CA ALA A 420 5.77 -1.76 -1.33
C ALA A 420 6.62 -0.63 -0.73
N PRO A 421 7.45 -0.85 0.31
CA PRO A 421 8.38 0.14 0.85
C PRO A 421 9.43 0.59 -0.18
N LEU A 422 10.04 -0.33 -0.93
CA LEU A 422 10.96 0.04 -2.02
C LEU A 422 10.29 0.95 -3.05
N ALA A 423 9.03 0.66 -3.42
CA ALA A 423 8.27 1.51 -4.33
C ALA A 423 7.97 2.89 -3.69
N ALA A 424 7.60 2.94 -2.41
CA ALA A 424 7.38 4.20 -1.70
C ALA A 424 8.65 5.08 -1.69
N GLY A 425 9.82 4.49 -1.50
CA GLY A 425 11.10 5.18 -1.61
C GLY A 425 11.35 5.75 -3.02
N ILE A 426 11.11 4.97 -4.09
CA ILE A 426 11.25 5.46 -5.47
C ILE A 426 10.31 6.65 -5.73
N LEU A 427 9.07 6.59 -5.24
CA LEU A 427 8.11 7.67 -5.39
C LEU A 427 8.51 8.92 -4.60
N ALA A 428 9.21 8.77 -3.48
CA ALA A 428 9.80 9.90 -2.77
C ALA A 428 10.91 10.59 -3.56
N LEU A 429 11.76 9.82 -4.27
CA LEU A 429 12.74 10.41 -5.19
C LEU A 429 12.08 11.26 -6.28
N ALA A 430 10.91 10.84 -6.77
CA ALA A 430 10.13 11.58 -7.78
C ALA A 430 9.49 12.85 -7.21
N LEU A 431 8.95 12.78 -5.99
CA LEU A 431 8.36 13.95 -5.34
C LEU A 431 9.40 14.99 -4.93
N GLN A 432 10.65 14.59 -4.66
CA GLN A 432 11.74 15.54 -4.42
C GLN A 432 11.95 16.44 -5.64
N VAL A 433 11.91 15.89 -6.86
CA VAL A 433 12.13 16.67 -8.08
C VAL A 433 10.88 17.42 -8.52
N ASN A 434 9.69 16.86 -8.27
CA ASN A 434 8.43 17.48 -8.64
C ASN A 434 7.35 17.19 -7.59
N ASN A 435 7.26 18.06 -6.58
CA ASN A 435 6.22 17.95 -5.55
C ASN A 435 4.82 18.28 -6.10
N ASN A 436 4.67 18.84 -7.32
CA ASN A 436 3.37 19.16 -7.89
C ASN A 436 2.63 17.96 -8.49
N LEU A 437 3.28 16.80 -8.58
CA LEU A 437 2.64 15.58 -9.06
C LEU A 437 1.43 15.21 -8.20
N THR A 438 0.31 15.00 -8.87
CA THR A 438 -0.91 14.48 -8.24
C THR A 438 -0.83 12.97 -8.03
N TRP A 439 -1.71 12.40 -7.19
CA TRP A 439 -1.81 10.95 -7.00
C TRP A 439 -2.03 10.18 -8.32
N ARG A 440 -2.76 10.76 -9.28
CA ARG A 440 -2.94 10.20 -10.63
C ARG A 440 -1.69 10.35 -11.49
N ASP A 441 -1.03 11.50 -11.46
CA ASP A 441 0.23 11.70 -12.20
C ASP A 441 1.25 10.62 -11.83
N ILE A 442 1.34 10.28 -10.56
CA ILE A 442 2.20 9.19 -10.06
C ILE A 442 1.83 7.85 -10.71
N GLN A 443 0.55 7.49 -10.77
CA GLN A 443 0.13 6.24 -11.41
C GLN A 443 0.41 6.23 -12.92
N HIS A 444 0.20 7.36 -13.61
CA HIS A 444 0.56 7.51 -15.02
C HIS A 444 2.08 7.41 -15.24
N LEU A 445 2.89 8.02 -14.38
CA LEU A 445 4.35 7.92 -14.40
C LEU A 445 4.79 6.47 -14.24
N ILE A 446 4.25 5.74 -13.27
CA ILE A 446 4.54 4.31 -13.06
C ILE A 446 4.22 3.50 -14.32
N ALA A 447 3.03 3.67 -14.92
CA ALA A 447 2.68 2.98 -16.17
C ALA A 447 3.64 3.34 -17.32
N TRP A 448 4.07 4.62 -17.37
CA TRP A 448 4.96 5.15 -18.40
C TRP A 448 6.44 4.78 -18.21
N SER A 449 6.90 4.46 -17.00
CA SER A 449 8.32 4.24 -16.72
C SER A 449 8.68 2.81 -16.31
N SER A 450 7.73 1.97 -15.90
CA SER A 450 8.00 0.57 -15.48
C SER A 450 8.43 -0.34 -16.64
N GLU A 451 9.42 -1.18 -16.45
CA GLU A 451 10.06 -1.95 -17.53
C GLU A 451 9.59 -3.41 -17.56
N TYR A 452 9.13 -3.87 -18.74
CA TYR A 452 8.76 -5.27 -18.95
C TYR A 452 9.98 -6.16 -19.21
N SER A 453 11.03 -5.61 -19.83
CA SER A 453 12.18 -6.37 -20.32
C SER A 453 12.89 -7.20 -19.24
N PRO A 454 13.08 -6.72 -18.00
CA PRO A 454 13.69 -7.50 -16.92
C PRO A 454 12.89 -8.75 -16.52
N LEU A 455 11.59 -8.75 -16.78
CA LEU A 455 10.63 -9.75 -16.32
C LEU A 455 9.99 -10.52 -17.49
N CYS A 456 10.49 -10.33 -18.72
CA CYS A 456 9.81 -10.78 -19.94
C CYS A 456 9.78 -12.30 -20.12
N GLU A 457 10.62 -13.05 -19.40
CA GLU A 457 10.63 -14.52 -19.43
C GLU A 457 9.48 -15.17 -18.64
N ASN A 458 8.71 -14.38 -17.89
CA ASN A 458 7.54 -14.88 -17.18
C ASN A 458 6.33 -14.99 -18.13
N PRO A 459 5.49 -16.03 -18.02
CA PRO A 459 4.31 -16.17 -18.87
C PRO A 459 3.24 -15.13 -18.55
N GLY A 460 2.36 -14.85 -19.52
CA GLY A 460 1.18 -14.00 -19.32
C GLY A 460 1.35 -12.53 -19.67
N TRP A 461 2.52 -12.12 -20.22
CA TRP A 461 2.67 -10.79 -20.80
C TRP A 461 1.82 -10.62 -22.05
N PHE A 462 1.12 -9.51 -22.13
CA PHE A 462 0.47 -9.05 -23.36
C PHE A 462 0.68 -7.55 -23.51
N ARG A 463 0.55 -7.06 -24.74
CA ARG A 463 0.59 -5.63 -25.05
C ARG A 463 -0.83 -5.16 -25.31
N ASN A 464 -1.27 -4.17 -24.57
CA ASN A 464 -2.59 -3.58 -24.73
C ASN A 464 -2.63 -2.66 -25.98
N ASP A 465 -3.81 -2.20 -26.39
CA ASP A 465 -3.98 -1.42 -27.63
C ASP A 465 -3.30 -0.03 -27.54
N ALA A 466 -3.19 0.49 -26.32
CA ALA A 466 -2.43 1.70 -26.00
C ALA A 466 -0.90 1.52 -26.09
N GLY A 467 -0.42 0.31 -26.32
CA GLY A 467 0.99 -0.02 -26.50
C GLY A 467 1.76 -0.30 -25.21
N PHE A 468 1.08 -0.43 -24.06
CA PHE A 468 1.68 -0.81 -22.79
C PHE A 468 1.78 -2.33 -22.64
N TRP A 469 2.93 -2.82 -22.18
CA TRP A 469 3.07 -4.20 -21.74
C TRP A 469 2.47 -4.38 -20.35
N PHE A 470 1.72 -5.45 -20.15
CA PHE A 470 1.06 -5.75 -18.88
C PHE A 470 1.11 -7.25 -18.54
N ASN A 471 1.19 -7.56 -17.24
CA ASN A 471 1.08 -8.89 -16.67
C ASN A 471 0.37 -8.83 -15.31
N THR A 472 -0.52 -9.77 -15.00
CA THR A 472 -1.28 -9.75 -13.73
C THR A 472 -0.45 -10.02 -12.48
N HIS A 473 0.78 -10.54 -12.60
CA HIS A 473 1.74 -10.60 -11.50
C HIS A 473 2.55 -9.31 -11.34
N PHE A 474 2.82 -8.61 -12.45
CA PHE A 474 3.84 -7.56 -12.50
C PHE A 474 3.33 -6.16 -12.83
N GLY A 475 2.02 -6.02 -13.08
CA GLY A 475 1.45 -4.80 -13.63
C GLY A 475 2.13 -4.39 -14.93
N PHE A 476 2.54 -3.12 -15.02
CA PHE A 476 3.31 -2.58 -16.14
C PHE A 476 4.80 -2.97 -16.16
N GLY A 477 5.27 -3.72 -15.16
CA GLY A 477 6.63 -4.22 -15.05
C GLY A 477 7.40 -3.69 -13.84
N LEU A 478 8.72 -3.88 -13.88
CA LEU A 478 9.63 -3.49 -12.82
C LEU A 478 9.78 -1.97 -12.77
N MET A 479 9.63 -1.35 -11.61
CA MET A 479 9.86 0.08 -11.45
C MET A 479 11.34 0.44 -11.74
N ASN A 480 11.55 1.40 -12.62
CA ASN A 480 12.86 1.98 -12.94
C ASN A 480 12.91 3.39 -12.34
N ALA A 481 13.65 3.55 -11.24
CA ALA A 481 13.67 4.80 -10.47
C ALA A 481 14.16 5.96 -11.33
N TYR A 482 15.29 5.79 -12.03
CA TYR A 482 15.82 6.83 -12.91
C TYR A 482 14.81 7.24 -14.00
N ALA A 483 14.18 6.29 -14.70
CA ALA A 483 13.22 6.62 -15.74
C ALA A 483 12.00 7.39 -15.19
N LEU A 484 11.50 6.98 -14.03
CA LEU A 484 10.36 7.61 -13.37
C LEU A 484 10.69 9.05 -12.94
N VAL A 485 11.83 9.25 -12.28
CA VAL A 485 12.27 10.58 -11.80
C VAL A 485 12.62 11.51 -12.95
N MET A 486 13.30 11.00 -14.00
CA MET A 486 13.60 11.81 -15.18
C MET A 486 12.33 12.25 -15.92
N ALA A 487 11.31 11.40 -16.00
CA ALA A 487 10.02 11.77 -16.56
C ALA A 487 9.27 12.81 -15.68
N SER A 488 9.57 12.87 -14.38
CA SER A 488 8.92 13.76 -13.41
C SER A 488 9.33 15.23 -13.56
N TYR A 489 10.56 15.53 -13.99
CA TYR A 489 11.08 16.91 -14.12
C TYR A 489 10.21 17.81 -15.01
N ASN A 490 9.77 17.28 -16.16
CA ASN A 490 8.97 18.02 -17.15
C ASN A 490 7.56 17.43 -17.29
N TRP A 491 7.06 16.78 -16.23
CA TRP A 491 5.74 16.17 -16.28
C TRP A 491 4.65 17.23 -16.37
N THR A 492 3.76 17.06 -17.34
CA THR A 492 2.53 17.86 -17.42
C THR A 492 1.42 17.10 -16.75
N THR A 493 0.82 17.69 -15.71
CA THR A 493 -0.30 17.11 -14.98
C THR A 493 -1.39 16.62 -15.93
N VAL A 494 -1.88 15.40 -15.68
CA VAL A 494 -2.89 14.77 -16.52
C VAL A 494 -4.22 15.53 -16.46
N PRO A 495 -5.05 15.46 -17.51
CA PRO A 495 -6.34 16.14 -17.52
C PRO A 495 -7.26 15.72 -16.36
N GLU A 496 -8.30 16.52 -16.13
CA GLU A 496 -9.32 16.25 -15.12
C GLU A 496 -9.95 14.86 -15.27
N LYS A 497 -10.10 14.18 -14.13
CA LYS A 497 -10.68 12.84 -14.07
C LYS A 497 -12.18 12.89 -14.39
N THR A 498 -12.63 11.98 -15.24
CA THR A 498 -14.05 11.72 -15.53
C THR A 498 -14.39 10.27 -15.18
N ILE A 499 -15.65 10.02 -14.82
CA ILE A 499 -16.18 8.69 -14.52
C ILE A 499 -17.40 8.45 -15.39
N CYS A 500 -17.46 7.32 -16.07
CA CYS A 500 -18.64 6.85 -16.78
C CYS A 500 -19.10 5.51 -16.20
N LYS A 501 -20.41 5.32 -16.02
CA LYS A 501 -21.00 4.06 -15.53
C LYS A 501 -21.93 3.48 -16.57
N VAL A 502 -21.80 2.19 -16.83
CA VAL A 502 -22.56 1.46 -17.83
C VAL A 502 -23.08 0.17 -17.21
N ASP A 503 -24.40 0.02 -17.12
CA ASP A 503 -24.99 -1.24 -16.67
C ASP A 503 -24.94 -2.30 -17.78
N ASN A 504 -24.94 -3.57 -17.41
CA ASN A 504 -24.98 -4.64 -18.39
C ASN A 504 -26.28 -4.60 -19.19
N SER A 505 -26.18 -4.97 -20.47
CA SER A 505 -27.34 -5.16 -21.33
C SER A 505 -28.28 -6.22 -20.76
N TYR A 506 -29.58 -6.09 -21.05
CA TYR A 506 -30.60 -7.03 -20.58
C TYR A 506 -30.25 -8.47 -20.98
N ILE A 507 -30.34 -9.38 -20.01
CA ILE A 507 -30.17 -10.82 -20.20
C ILE A 507 -31.46 -11.54 -19.81
N ALA A 508 -31.99 -12.37 -20.73
CA ALA A 508 -33.21 -13.12 -20.49
C ALA A 508 -33.02 -14.29 -19.51
N ASP A 509 -31.83 -14.91 -19.51
CA ASP A 509 -31.47 -16.03 -18.64
C ASP A 509 -30.29 -15.65 -17.74
N ILE A 510 -30.62 -15.41 -16.47
CA ILE A 510 -29.68 -15.06 -15.40
C ILE A 510 -29.00 -16.28 -14.76
N GLY A 511 -29.43 -17.51 -15.08
CA GLY A 511 -28.93 -18.72 -14.46
C GLY A 511 -27.49 -19.04 -14.89
N LEU A 512 -26.58 -19.16 -13.94
CA LEU A 512 -25.20 -19.60 -14.16
C LEU A 512 -25.07 -21.05 -13.70
N ILE A 513 -24.60 -21.95 -14.56
CA ILE A 513 -24.41 -23.36 -14.24
C ILE A 513 -23.02 -23.83 -14.68
N TYR A 514 -22.51 -24.86 -14.00
CA TYR A 514 -21.22 -25.47 -14.32
C TYR A 514 -21.06 -25.77 -15.83
N GLY A 515 -19.87 -25.50 -16.35
CA GLY A 515 -19.48 -25.80 -17.74
C GLY A 515 -20.15 -24.93 -18.81
N LYS A 516 -21.01 -23.96 -18.44
CA LYS A 516 -21.62 -23.02 -19.38
C LYS A 516 -21.17 -21.59 -19.08
N SER A 517 -20.41 -21.01 -20.01
CA SER A 517 -20.01 -19.61 -19.92
C SER A 517 -21.19 -18.67 -20.17
N LYS A 518 -21.33 -17.66 -19.33
CA LYS A 518 -22.22 -16.52 -19.51
C LYS A 518 -21.43 -15.29 -19.92
N LYS A 519 -21.88 -14.61 -20.97
CA LYS A 519 -21.25 -13.37 -21.47
C LYS A 519 -22.19 -12.20 -21.24
N LEU A 520 -21.73 -11.21 -20.49
CA LEU A 520 -22.39 -9.93 -20.29
C LEU A 520 -21.77 -8.89 -21.22
N GLN A 521 -22.58 -7.99 -21.76
CA GLN A 521 -22.13 -6.90 -22.64
C GLN A 521 -22.48 -5.54 -22.05
N PHE A 522 -21.56 -4.59 -22.18
CA PHE A 522 -21.75 -3.20 -21.76
C PHE A 522 -21.49 -2.27 -22.95
N ASP A 523 -22.46 -1.43 -23.29
CA ASP A 523 -22.35 -0.48 -24.41
C ASP A 523 -21.80 0.87 -23.94
N ALA A 524 -20.47 0.94 -23.80
CA ALA A 524 -19.77 2.18 -23.48
C ALA A 524 -19.69 3.12 -24.69
N GLY A 525 -19.91 2.64 -25.92
CA GLY A 525 -19.84 3.43 -27.14
C GLY A 525 -20.94 4.50 -27.20
N ASN A 526 -22.15 4.14 -26.78
CA ASN A 526 -23.27 5.08 -26.70
C ASN A 526 -23.29 5.85 -25.37
N VAL A 527 -23.11 5.16 -24.23
CA VAL A 527 -23.24 5.77 -22.90
C VAL A 527 -22.07 6.72 -22.59
N CYS A 528 -20.84 6.32 -22.90
CA CYS A 528 -19.62 7.08 -22.53
C CYS A 528 -19.02 7.91 -23.68
N ARG A 529 -19.77 8.12 -24.77
CA ARG A 529 -19.25 8.61 -26.08
C ARG A 529 -18.35 9.85 -26.00
N ASN A 530 -18.63 10.77 -25.07
CA ASN A 530 -17.94 12.05 -24.90
C ASN A 530 -17.36 12.23 -23.49
N GLU A 531 -17.26 11.15 -22.70
CA GLU A 531 -16.83 11.22 -21.31
C GLU A 531 -15.38 10.81 -21.13
N ILE A 532 -14.93 9.75 -21.80
CA ILE A 532 -13.59 9.20 -21.64
C ILE A 532 -13.05 8.77 -23.00
N ILE A 533 -11.84 9.22 -23.34
CA ILE A 533 -11.11 8.81 -24.55
C ILE A 533 -9.76 8.15 -24.23
N SER A 534 -9.27 8.28 -23.00
CA SER A 534 -8.05 7.65 -22.52
C SER A 534 -8.32 7.10 -21.12
N LEU A 535 -8.38 5.77 -21.02
CA LEU A 535 -8.64 5.07 -19.78
C LEU A 535 -7.51 5.20 -18.75
N GLU A 536 -7.89 5.09 -17.49
CA GLU A 536 -7.04 4.90 -16.31
C GLU A 536 -7.44 3.56 -15.67
N HIS A 537 -8.39 3.60 -14.72
CA HIS A 537 -8.94 2.41 -14.07
C HIS A 537 -10.23 1.93 -14.72
N VAL A 538 -10.46 0.63 -14.65
CA VAL A 538 -11.75 -0.01 -14.97
C VAL A 538 -12.19 -0.83 -13.77
N GLU A 539 -13.37 -0.54 -13.22
CA GLU A 539 -14.01 -1.37 -12.20
C GLU A 539 -15.20 -2.12 -12.80
N VAL A 540 -15.43 -3.35 -12.35
CA VAL A 540 -16.67 -4.08 -12.60
C VAL A 540 -17.32 -4.35 -11.25
N GLU A 541 -18.43 -3.66 -10.97
CA GLU A 541 -19.28 -3.94 -9.81
C GLU A 541 -20.12 -5.18 -10.10
N VAL A 542 -19.88 -6.25 -9.36
CA VAL A 542 -20.48 -7.57 -9.55
C VAL A 542 -21.51 -7.87 -8.46
N ASN A 543 -22.65 -8.40 -8.89
CA ASN A 543 -23.69 -8.96 -8.01
C ASN A 543 -24.01 -10.36 -8.50
N LEU A 544 -23.55 -11.39 -7.79
CA LEU A 544 -23.60 -12.78 -8.26
C LEU A 544 -23.74 -13.70 -7.07
N ASN A 545 -24.79 -14.52 -7.04
CA ASN A 545 -24.83 -15.66 -6.14
C ASN A 545 -24.29 -16.91 -6.86
N TYR A 546 -23.59 -17.76 -6.14
CA TYR A 546 -23.08 -19.01 -6.68
C TYR A 546 -22.77 -19.98 -5.56
N SER A 547 -23.10 -21.27 -5.77
CA SER A 547 -22.96 -22.30 -4.75
C SER A 547 -21.53 -22.51 -4.24
N ARG A 548 -20.53 -22.12 -5.04
CA ARG A 548 -19.11 -22.15 -4.64
C ARG A 548 -18.33 -21.03 -5.32
N ARG A 549 -18.16 -19.91 -4.62
CA ARG A 549 -17.52 -18.69 -5.13
C ARG A 549 -16.12 -18.93 -5.71
N GLY A 550 -15.29 -19.75 -5.06
CA GLY A 550 -13.93 -20.04 -5.51
C GLY A 550 -13.81 -20.80 -6.83
N ALA A 551 -14.91 -21.37 -7.33
CA ALA A 551 -14.94 -22.05 -8.62
C ALA A 551 -15.08 -21.07 -9.80
N LEU A 552 -15.52 -19.84 -9.54
CA LEU A 552 -15.79 -18.85 -10.57
C LEU A 552 -14.50 -18.32 -11.21
N GLN A 553 -14.58 -18.11 -12.52
CA GLN A 553 -13.58 -17.42 -13.33
C GLN A 553 -14.27 -16.27 -14.06
N MET A 554 -13.60 -15.11 -14.12
CA MET A 554 -14.11 -13.94 -14.84
C MET A 554 -13.04 -13.33 -15.74
N TYR A 555 -13.41 -13.06 -16.99
CA TYR A 555 -12.55 -12.41 -17.99
C TYR A 555 -13.24 -11.18 -18.54
N LEU A 556 -12.56 -10.04 -18.48
CA LEU A 556 -13.02 -8.76 -19.02
C LEU A 556 -12.28 -8.48 -20.33
N ALA A 557 -13.03 -8.17 -21.39
CA ALA A 557 -12.50 -7.77 -22.68
C ALA A 557 -12.94 -6.34 -23.03
N SER A 558 -11.97 -5.50 -23.41
CA SER A 558 -12.19 -4.15 -23.91
C SER A 558 -12.62 -4.15 -25.39
N PRO A 559 -13.21 -3.05 -25.89
CA PRO A 559 -13.62 -2.92 -27.30
C PRO A 559 -12.46 -3.05 -28.30
N SER A 560 -11.25 -2.67 -27.89
CA SER A 560 -10.02 -2.79 -28.69
C SER A 560 -9.48 -4.22 -28.76
N GLY A 561 -10.01 -5.14 -27.95
CA GLY A 561 -9.66 -6.56 -27.95
C GLY A 561 -8.73 -7.00 -26.81
N THR A 562 -8.28 -6.09 -25.94
CA THR A 562 -7.50 -6.46 -24.75
C THR A 562 -8.37 -7.26 -23.78
N SER A 563 -7.95 -8.48 -23.46
CA SER A 563 -8.67 -9.39 -22.56
C SER A 563 -7.83 -9.74 -21.35
N VAL A 564 -8.41 -9.62 -20.16
CA VAL A 564 -7.72 -9.88 -18.89
C VAL A 564 -8.60 -10.66 -17.92
N GLN A 565 -7.99 -11.60 -17.19
CA GLN A 565 -8.68 -12.34 -16.15
C GLN A 565 -8.76 -11.51 -14.87
N ILE A 566 -9.97 -11.11 -14.47
CA ILE A 566 -10.20 -10.30 -13.27
C ILE A 566 -10.42 -11.16 -12.02
N LEU A 567 -10.89 -12.39 -12.19
CA LEU A 567 -11.03 -13.38 -11.12
C LEU A 567 -10.48 -14.73 -11.58
N THR A 568 -9.47 -15.21 -10.86
CA THR A 568 -8.92 -16.56 -11.01
C THR A 568 -9.59 -17.55 -10.07
N PRO A 569 -9.58 -18.85 -10.39
CA PRO A 569 -10.06 -19.86 -9.47
C PRO A 569 -9.35 -19.79 -8.12
N ARG A 570 -10.12 -19.80 -7.04
CA ARG A 570 -9.61 -19.81 -5.66
C ARG A 570 -9.98 -21.12 -4.99
N LYS A 571 -9.07 -22.09 -5.06
CA LYS A 571 -9.34 -23.49 -4.72
C LYS A 571 -9.89 -23.70 -3.30
N LEU A 572 -9.46 -22.86 -2.37
CA LEU A 572 -9.85 -22.95 -0.96
C LEU A 572 -11.17 -22.24 -0.66
N ASP A 573 -11.64 -21.33 -1.52
CA ASP A 573 -12.89 -20.59 -1.32
C ASP A 573 -14.12 -21.45 -1.61
N ASN A 574 -14.71 -21.97 -0.54
CA ASN A 574 -15.94 -22.78 -0.58
C ASN A 574 -17.20 -21.98 -0.24
N SER A 575 -17.12 -20.65 -0.17
CA SER A 575 -18.25 -19.80 0.22
C SER A 575 -19.37 -19.84 -0.81
N ASP A 576 -20.62 -19.86 -0.34
CA ASP A 576 -21.85 -19.74 -1.13
C ASP A 576 -22.42 -18.31 -1.13
N ALA A 577 -21.79 -17.38 -0.41
CA ALA A 577 -22.24 -15.99 -0.27
C ALA A 577 -22.15 -15.20 -1.60
N GLY A 578 -21.38 -15.70 -2.56
CA GLY A 578 -21.15 -15.04 -3.84
C GLY A 578 -20.50 -13.64 -3.68
N PHE A 579 -20.91 -12.70 -4.52
CA PHE A 579 -20.47 -11.33 -4.52
C PHE A 579 -21.68 -10.39 -4.43
N THR A 580 -21.60 -9.39 -3.54
CA THR A 580 -22.62 -8.34 -3.38
C THR A 580 -21.94 -6.98 -3.51
N LYS A 581 -22.23 -6.26 -4.59
CA LYS A 581 -21.61 -4.97 -4.95
C LYS A 581 -20.09 -4.98 -4.84
N TRP A 582 -19.46 -6.12 -5.14
CA TRP A 582 -18.01 -6.23 -5.10
C TRP A 582 -17.41 -5.59 -6.35
N LYS A 583 -16.32 -4.85 -6.21
CA LYS A 583 -15.67 -4.21 -7.35
C LYS A 583 -14.36 -4.90 -7.66
N PHE A 584 -14.29 -5.52 -8.82
CA PHE A 584 -13.01 -5.94 -9.39
C PHE A 584 -12.41 -4.79 -10.19
N MET A 585 -11.17 -4.41 -9.87
CA MET A 585 -10.46 -3.32 -10.55
C MET A 585 -9.38 -3.85 -11.50
N SER A 586 -9.19 -3.18 -12.62
CA SER A 586 -8.18 -3.47 -13.62
C SER A 586 -7.51 -2.19 -14.13
N VAL A 587 -6.19 -2.22 -14.23
CA VAL A 587 -5.36 -1.22 -14.94
C VAL A 587 -4.83 -1.75 -16.28
N ALA A 588 -5.16 -2.98 -16.68
CA ALA A 588 -4.61 -3.62 -17.88
C ALA A 588 -4.87 -2.86 -19.20
N THR A 589 -5.97 -2.11 -19.26
CA THR A 589 -6.43 -1.34 -20.42
C THR A 589 -6.08 0.14 -20.31
N TRP A 590 -5.12 0.51 -19.47
CA TRP A 590 -4.70 1.90 -19.27
C TRP A 590 -4.31 2.55 -20.60
N GLY A 591 -4.86 3.73 -20.83
CA GLY A 591 -4.66 4.52 -22.04
C GLY A 591 -5.46 4.05 -23.26
N GLU A 592 -6.25 2.98 -23.19
CA GLU A 592 -7.10 2.58 -24.32
C GLU A 592 -8.28 3.54 -24.48
N ASP A 593 -8.85 3.57 -25.69
CA ASP A 593 -10.14 4.20 -25.96
C ASP A 593 -11.25 3.24 -25.51
N PRO A 594 -12.09 3.62 -24.52
CA PRO A 594 -13.08 2.71 -23.96
C PRO A 594 -14.35 2.58 -24.81
N ARG A 595 -14.49 3.35 -25.89
CA ARG A 595 -15.74 3.44 -26.65
C ARG A 595 -15.98 2.16 -27.45
N GLY A 596 -17.14 1.55 -27.24
CA GLY A 596 -17.59 0.35 -27.91
C GLY A 596 -18.17 -0.66 -26.93
N THR A 597 -18.23 -1.92 -27.34
CA THR A 597 -18.83 -2.99 -26.53
C THR A 597 -17.77 -3.68 -25.69
N TRP A 598 -17.90 -3.58 -24.36
CA TRP A 598 -17.15 -4.40 -23.42
C TRP A 598 -17.83 -5.74 -23.21
N THR A 599 -17.06 -6.81 -22.99
CA THR A 599 -17.60 -8.14 -22.70
C THR A 599 -17.01 -8.70 -21.41
N LEU A 600 -17.86 -9.15 -20.49
CA LEU A 600 -17.48 -9.92 -19.31
C LEU A 600 -17.92 -11.37 -19.48
N ALA A 601 -16.97 -12.30 -19.54
CA ALA A 601 -17.25 -13.73 -19.53
C ALA A 601 -17.13 -14.29 -18.10
N ILE A 602 -18.17 -14.95 -17.63
CA ILE A 602 -18.27 -15.61 -16.32
C ILE A 602 -18.46 -17.10 -16.57
N LEU A 603 -17.68 -17.94 -15.90
CA LEU A 603 -17.77 -19.39 -16.05
C LEU A 603 -17.29 -20.12 -14.79
N ASP A 604 -17.66 -21.39 -14.70
CA ASP A 604 -17.12 -22.38 -13.76
C ASP A 604 -16.72 -23.62 -14.57
N GLU A 605 -15.41 -23.86 -14.69
CA GLU A 605 -14.83 -25.05 -15.35
C GLU A 605 -14.24 -26.05 -14.35
N ILE A 606 -14.01 -25.65 -13.10
CA ILE A 606 -13.22 -26.41 -12.12
C ILE A 606 -14.04 -26.94 -10.95
N GLY A 607 -15.22 -26.38 -10.72
CA GLY A 607 -16.10 -26.72 -9.63
C GLY A 607 -16.85 -28.04 -9.83
N PRO A 608 -17.57 -28.51 -8.81
CA PRO A 608 -18.45 -29.66 -8.95
C PRO A 608 -19.58 -29.41 -9.98
N ARG A 609 -19.99 -30.45 -10.72
CA ARG A 609 -21.02 -30.33 -11.78
C ARG A 609 -22.38 -29.82 -11.31
N GLN A 610 -22.68 -29.96 -10.02
CA GLN A 610 -23.90 -29.45 -9.40
C GLN A 610 -23.88 -27.94 -9.13
N ASN A 611 -22.73 -27.28 -9.33
CA ASN A 611 -22.61 -25.86 -9.08
C ASN A 611 -23.56 -25.05 -9.94
N ASN A 612 -24.23 -24.11 -9.29
CA ASN A 612 -25.20 -23.23 -9.92
C ASN A 612 -25.32 -21.92 -9.15
N GLY A 613 -25.92 -20.93 -9.80
CA GLY A 613 -26.25 -19.64 -9.22
C GLY A 613 -26.96 -18.74 -10.23
N ALA A 614 -26.98 -17.45 -9.93
CA ALA A 614 -27.75 -16.45 -10.65
C ALA A 614 -26.99 -15.12 -10.65
N ILE A 615 -26.93 -14.54 -11.85
CA ILE A 615 -26.30 -13.26 -12.15
C ILE A 615 -27.31 -12.15 -11.81
N GLY A 616 -26.90 -11.19 -10.98
CA GLY A 616 -27.63 -9.95 -10.72
C GLY A 616 -27.29 -8.84 -11.71
N ILE A 617 -27.46 -7.59 -11.30
CA ILE A 617 -27.05 -6.43 -12.10
C ILE A 617 -25.54 -6.22 -11.97
N PHE A 618 -24.86 -6.04 -13.09
CA PHE A 618 -23.45 -5.70 -13.14
C PHE A 618 -23.30 -4.28 -13.69
N THR A 619 -22.36 -3.52 -13.14
CA THR A 619 -22.05 -2.16 -13.61
C THR A 619 -20.57 -2.07 -13.95
N LEU A 620 -20.27 -1.70 -15.19
CA LEU A 620 -18.95 -1.31 -15.63
C LEU A 620 -18.72 0.16 -15.26
N ILE A 621 -17.64 0.45 -14.54
CA ILE A 621 -17.26 1.80 -14.13
C ILE A 621 -15.92 2.13 -14.76
N LEU A 622 -15.91 3.12 -15.64
CA LEU A 622 -14.74 3.55 -16.39
C LEU A 622 -14.20 4.84 -15.81
N HIS A 623 -12.90 4.90 -15.57
CA HIS A 623 -12.18 6.06 -15.06
C HIS A 623 -11.18 6.50 -16.11
N GLY A 624 -11.05 7.81 -16.33
CA GLY A 624 -10.06 8.32 -17.27
C GLY A 624 -10.27 9.77 -17.60
N THR A 625 -9.82 10.17 -18.79
CA THR A 625 -9.78 11.57 -19.22
C THR A 625 -10.47 11.77 -20.56
N LYS A 626 -11.04 12.98 -20.73
CA LYS A 626 -11.63 13.47 -21.99
C LYS A 626 -10.60 13.85 -23.03
N GLN A 627 -9.33 13.92 -22.66
CA GLN A 627 -8.22 14.30 -23.52
C GLN A 627 -7.07 13.31 -23.31
N ILE A 628 -6.36 12.96 -24.38
CA ILE A 628 -5.16 12.13 -24.26
C ILE A 628 -4.09 12.93 -23.48
N PRO A 629 -3.53 12.37 -22.38
CA PRO A 629 -2.44 12.99 -21.64
C PRO A 629 -1.25 13.36 -22.55
N VAL A 630 -0.60 14.49 -22.27
CA VAL A 630 0.44 15.07 -23.14
C VAL A 630 1.55 14.09 -23.47
N TYR A 631 2.03 13.33 -22.48
CA TYR A 631 3.12 12.37 -22.64
C TYR A 631 2.81 11.25 -23.65
N ARG A 632 1.53 10.99 -23.97
CA ARG A 632 1.12 10.00 -24.98
C ARG A 632 0.74 10.58 -26.35
N ARG A 633 0.68 11.90 -26.49
CA ARG A 633 0.26 12.52 -27.78
C ARG A 633 1.24 12.23 -28.90
N ASN A 634 2.51 11.96 -28.57
CA ASN A 634 3.57 11.66 -29.52
C ASN A 634 3.69 10.16 -29.85
N GLY A 635 2.69 9.35 -29.50
CA GLY A 635 2.64 7.93 -29.80
C GLY A 635 2.83 7.02 -28.57
N PRO A 636 2.87 5.70 -28.79
CA PRO A 636 3.03 4.72 -27.73
C PRO A 636 4.42 4.80 -27.10
N ARG A 637 4.55 4.28 -25.87
CA ARG A 637 5.84 4.15 -25.21
C ARG A 637 6.82 3.35 -26.05
N ILE A 638 8.04 3.85 -26.15
CA ILE A 638 9.18 3.14 -26.72
C ILE A 638 9.94 2.47 -25.58
N TYR A 639 9.89 1.14 -25.52
CA TYR A 639 10.59 0.36 -24.50
C TYR A 639 12.06 0.17 -24.84
N ASN A 640 12.93 0.34 -23.85
CA ASN A 640 14.35 0.09 -24.00
C ASN A 640 14.63 -1.43 -23.99
N LYS A 641 15.01 -1.97 -25.15
CA LYS A 641 15.37 -3.40 -25.30
C LYS A 641 16.73 -3.75 -24.67
N ASP A 642 17.52 -2.76 -24.31
CA ASP A 642 18.89 -2.89 -23.81
C ASP A 642 19.00 -2.63 -22.30
N TYR A 643 17.90 -2.74 -21.52
CA TYR A 643 17.92 -2.60 -20.05
C TYR A 643 19.06 -3.42 -19.41
N ASN A 644 19.20 -4.68 -19.81
CA ASN A 644 20.23 -5.60 -19.32
C ASN A 644 21.65 -5.28 -19.86
N ARG A 645 21.78 -4.41 -20.88
CA ARG A 645 23.08 -4.03 -21.47
C ARG A 645 23.63 -2.70 -20.96
N MET A 646 22.80 -1.85 -20.36
CA MET A 646 23.26 -0.53 -19.87
C MET A 646 24.31 -0.62 -18.75
N GLY A 647 24.45 -1.78 -18.11
CA GLY A 647 25.58 -2.09 -17.23
C GLY A 647 26.97 -2.07 -17.89
N LYS A 648 27.07 -2.02 -19.24
CA LYS A 648 28.35 -1.87 -19.95
C LYS A 648 28.67 -0.44 -20.37
N SER A 649 27.70 0.46 -20.48
CA SER A 649 27.95 1.80 -21.04
C SER A 649 28.45 2.81 -20.01
N TYR A 650 27.99 2.71 -18.76
CA TYR A 650 28.41 3.63 -17.69
C TYR A 650 29.88 3.42 -17.26
N ASP A 651 30.37 2.17 -17.26
CA ASP A 651 31.78 1.86 -17.02
C ASP A 651 32.70 2.36 -18.15
N LEU A 652 32.19 2.47 -19.39
CA LEU A 652 32.96 2.94 -20.54
C LEU A 652 33.00 4.47 -20.63
N THR A 653 31.93 5.17 -20.26
CA THR A 653 31.92 6.64 -20.27
C THR A 653 32.80 7.25 -19.18
N GLN A 654 33.00 6.58 -18.04
CA GLN A 654 33.89 7.09 -16.98
C GLN A 654 35.37 6.94 -17.36
N SER A 655 35.76 5.88 -18.07
CA SER A 655 37.14 5.75 -18.57
C SER A 655 37.48 6.70 -19.74
N ALA A 656 36.47 7.17 -20.48
CA ALA A 656 36.65 8.13 -21.57
C ALA A 656 36.70 9.59 -21.07
N ILE A 657 35.92 9.94 -20.04
CA ILE A 657 35.85 11.32 -19.51
C ILE A 657 37.05 11.65 -18.61
N TYR A 658 37.61 10.66 -17.89
CA TYR A 658 38.83 10.88 -17.09
C TYR A 658 40.14 10.85 -17.87
N ASN A 659 40.13 10.41 -19.14
CA ASN A 659 41.33 10.37 -19.99
C ASN A 659 41.42 11.50 -21.04
N THR A 660 40.50 12.47 -21.02
CA THR A 660 40.51 13.59 -21.99
C THR A 660 40.32 14.97 -21.37
N ALA A 661 40.34 15.09 -20.05
CA ALA A 661 40.33 16.39 -19.36
C ALA A 661 41.75 16.90 -19.06
N GLU A 662 42.60 16.96 -20.08
CA GLU A 662 43.66 17.98 -20.15
C GLU A 662 43.51 18.69 -21.49
N ASP A 663 43.43 20.03 -21.39
CA ASP A 663 43.40 21.01 -22.47
C ASP A 663 42.11 21.20 -23.31
N LYS A 664 41.55 22.41 -23.08
CA LYS A 664 41.19 23.44 -24.08
C LYS A 664 39.71 23.79 -24.33
N TYR A 665 39.42 25.02 -23.90
CA TYR A 665 38.53 26.05 -24.47
C TYR A 665 37.05 26.12 -24.06
N ILE A 666 36.83 27.08 -23.15
CA ILE A 666 35.67 27.97 -23.04
C ILE A 666 35.38 28.64 -24.38
N LYS A 667 34.14 28.51 -24.90
CA LYS A 667 33.32 29.59 -25.49
C LYS A 667 31.99 29.05 -26.07
N THR A 668 30.89 29.58 -25.54
CA THR A 668 29.71 30.10 -26.24
C THR A 668 28.94 29.18 -27.21
N ILE A 669 27.62 29.02 -26.99
CA ILE A 669 26.54 29.48 -27.89
C ILE A 669 25.16 29.09 -27.30
N TYR A 670 24.36 30.12 -27.04
CA TYR A 670 22.90 30.11 -26.91
C TYR A 670 22.24 29.98 -28.30
N ILE A 671 20.96 29.55 -28.33
CA ILE A 671 19.96 29.67 -29.43
C ILE A 671 19.83 28.44 -30.35
N LEU A 672 18.83 27.58 -30.09
CA LEU A 672 17.48 27.57 -30.73
C LEU A 672 16.54 26.61 -29.99
#